data_AF-A0A5N6UA18-F1
#
_entry.id   AF-A0A5N6UA18-F1
#
_cell.length_a   1.000
_cell.length_b   1.000
_cell.length_c   1.000
_cell.angle_alpha   90.00
_cell.angle_beta   90.00
_cell.angle_gamma   90.00
#
_symmetry.space_group_name_H-M   'P 1'
#
loop_
_entity.id
_entity.type
_entity.pdbx_description
1 polymer ?
#
loop_
_entity_poly.entity_id
_entity_poly.type
_entity_poly.pdbx_seq_one_letter_code
_entity_poly.pdbx_strand_id
1 'polypeptide(L)'
;MLTLKLSHWQDVELLVPSSSYTGNKKRARFADADDDKEQHANIISAKRMLRVDQGQFCSLITLGANWRLCLSIQDGELLHCFKPLKQVVAHVPGISLAKILSKFHLTARMKLVLAYIIAYSVWQYYDSDWMKTKWTSETIQFMKESNTSGDQGKLFTWKPYLSVHFNEEDPECYEYNKIVGAVHDYPRIQALGIMLVELGTGLPLHKDEKPSQPLAAKVNNELFTAFNYTRDEKRWGDFDYPDYMSAVRHCLEPDTFNQAPYVAESSTREWKEGLKRRRNILYDKVVFPLEDLLQGTKWMEDFTKIPPLDKPSKVTTIQEPNVAPQGSSEHKVPKPKKKRTRSETAASKWLSRLKGFNRELVQVAPAVGLSDVSRRVRIAILDTGCDDNAPFFFSPDVEGRLKDWKDWVDGSDQPEDCHGHGTHLVSLVLKCAPKADIYVARVAKSPDQLLDSSENVAKAISWASREWEADIISMSFGFADEQPCISDAIREALYQRKDSILFFAAASNFGANDREMFPARHDSVISIRGTNANGDFEDFNPPRREDEAAVFGTLGLDVPSAWANSDEEVYKSGTSVATGIAAGIAGCLLGYISSHPPEKPFYTSKYRAWTRRGMLAIFRVLSSNSLKVGYLYLTVWDLIGKSEDVRWAKLGGALSEL
;
A
#
# COMPACT_ATOMS: atom_id res chain seq x y z
N MET A 1 -32.21 28.40 37.46
CA MET A 1 -31.78 27.48 36.39
C MET A 1 -32.36 26.10 36.68
N LEU A 2 -33.47 25.75 36.04
CA LEU A 2 -33.97 24.38 36.03
C LEU A 2 -32.97 23.53 35.22
N THR A 3 -32.23 22.64 35.87
CA THR A 3 -31.42 21.62 35.21
C THR A 3 -32.37 20.68 34.50
N LEU A 4 -32.66 20.97 33.22
CA LEU A 4 -33.39 20.10 32.33
C LEU A 4 -32.62 18.78 32.18
N LYS A 5 -32.98 17.77 32.98
CA LYS A 5 -32.54 16.40 32.75
C LYS A 5 -33.31 15.84 31.57
N LEU A 6 -32.74 15.99 30.38
CA LEU A 6 -33.22 15.26 29.21
C LEU A 6 -33.09 13.76 29.47
N SER A 7 -34.12 12.99 29.15
CA SER A 7 -34.16 11.53 29.27
C SER A 7 -33.77 10.81 27.97
N HIS A 8 -33.45 11.59 26.93
CA HIS A 8 -33.19 11.12 25.57
C HIS A 8 -32.31 12.13 24.81
N TRP A 9 -31.69 11.67 23.73
CA TRP A 9 -31.04 12.55 22.75
C TRP A 9 -32.09 13.16 21.81
N GLN A 10 -32.03 14.48 21.60
CA GLN A 10 -32.88 15.18 20.64
C GLN A 10 -32.14 15.32 19.30
N ASP A 11 -32.70 14.77 18.22
CA ASP A 11 -32.18 14.95 16.85
C ASP A 11 -32.58 16.35 16.35
N VAL A 12 -31.59 17.18 16.03
CA VAL A 12 -31.76 18.56 15.55
C VAL A 12 -31.02 18.73 14.22
N GLU A 13 -31.73 19.18 13.19
CA GLU A 13 -31.16 19.57 11.90
C GLU A 13 -31.23 21.10 11.80
N LEU A 14 -30.11 21.79 11.58
CA LEU A 14 -30.09 23.24 11.39
C LEU A 14 -29.69 23.56 9.94
N LEU A 15 -30.59 24.18 9.20
CA LEU A 15 -30.36 24.64 7.83
C LEU A 15 -30.02 26.13 7.83
N VAL A 16 -28.79 26.45 7.44
CA VAL A 16 -28.30 27.82 7.32
C VAL A 16 -28.15 28.17 5.84
N PRO A 17 -28.72 29.27 5.34
CA PRO A 17 -28.54 29.71 3.96
C PRO A 17 -27.06 29.99 3.67
N SER A 18 -26.55 29.47 2.56
CA SER A 18 -25.23 29.85 2.06
C SER A 18 -25.29 31.28 1.56
N SER A 19 -24.67 32.23 2.28
CA SER A 19 -24.59 33.61 1.83
C SER A 19 -23.55 33.75 0.73
N SER A 20 -23.96 33.79 -0.54
CA SER A 20 -23.16 34.45 -1.56
C SER A 20 -23.15 35.95 -1.24
N TYR A 21 -21.99 36.46 -0.83
CA TYR A 21 -21.64 37.89 -0.84
C TYR A 21 -22.69 38.89 -0.33
N THR A 22 -22.72 39.18 0.97
CA THR A 22 -22.88 40.57 1.47
C THR A 22 -22.38 40.65 2.92
N GLY A 23 -21.51 41.63 3.20
CA GLY A 23 -20.70 41.76 4.41
C GLY A 23 -21.43 42.13 5.71
N ASN A 24 -22.53 41.47 6.07
CA ASN A 24 -23.04 41.54 7.44
C ASN A 24 -23.46 40.14 7.92
N LYS A 25 -22.88 39.69 9.04
CA LYS A 25 -23.29 38.48 9.77
C LYS A 25 -24.77 38.65 10.15
N LYS A 26 -25.71 38.14 9.33
CA LYS A 26 -27.12 38.11 9.70
C LYS A 26 -27.24 37.24 10.95
N ARG A 27 -27.54 37.86 12.10
CA ARG A 27 -27.86 37.15 13.34
C ARG A 27 -29.31 36.70 13.26
N ALA A 28 -29.56 35.41 13.42
CA ALA A 28 -30.92 34.90 13.57
C ALA A 28 -31.54 35.46 14.86
N ARG A 29 -32.80 35.88 14.80
CA ARG A 29 -33.56 36.34 15.97
C ARG A 29 -34.74 35.42 16.21
N PHE A 30 -35.10 35.28 17.48
CA PHE A 30 -36.39 34.76 17.89
C PHE A 30 -37.44 35.86 17.73
N ALA A 31 -38.69 35.49 17.50
CA ALA A 31 -39.79 36.44 17.51
C ALA A 31 -40.04 36.98 18.92
N ASP A 32 -40.37 38.26 19.02
CA ASP A 32 -40.96 38.85 20.23
C ASP A 32 -42.46 38.49 20.27
N ALA A 33 -43.01 38.30 21.47
CA ALA A 33 -44.35 37.73 21.68
C ALA A 33 -45.55 38.60 21.22
N ASP A 34 -45.31 39.75 20.56
CA ASP A 34 -46.32 40.78 20.29
C ASP A 34 -46.49 41.17 18.81
N ASP A 35 -45.95 40.41 17.85
CA ASP A 35 -46.09 40.74 16.41
C ASP A 35 -47.24 39.95 15.75
N ASP A 36 -48.48 40.29 16.13
CA ASP A 36 -49.71 39.87 15.46
C ASP A 36 -49.88 40.68 14.15
N LYS A 37 -49.41 40.14 13.01
CA LYS A 37 -49.94 40.50 11.68
C LYS A 37 -50.07 39.32 10.72
N GLU A 38 -51.17 39.39 10.00
CA GLU A 38 -51.90 38.36 9.28
C GLU A 38 -51.41 38.09 7.83
N GLN A 39 -51.77 36.89 7.34
CA GLN A 39 -52.01 36.46 5.94
C GLN A 39 -50.85 36.19 4.95
N HIS A 40 -50.75 34.94 4.45
CA HIS A 40 -51.34 34.51 3.16
C HIS A 40 -51.12 33.01 2.89
N ALA A 41 -52.11 32.40 2.22
CA ALA A 41 -52.21 30.98 1.87
C ALA A 41 -51.34 30.58 0.65
N ASN A 42 -50.91 29.30 0.59
CA ASN A 42 -50.93 28.50 -0.64
C ASN A 42 -50.75 27.00 -0.38
N ILE A 43 -51.38 26.21 -1.24
CA ILE A 43 -51.75 24.80 -1.08
C ILE A 43 -50.77 23.87 -1.83
N ILE A 44 -50.40 22.78 -1.13
CA ILE A 44 -49.83 21.47 -1.54
C ILE A 44 -48.31 21.33 -1.82
N SER A 45 -47.72 20.45 -0.98
CA SER A 45 -46.48 19.66 -1.12
C SER A 45 -45.12 20.29 -0.79
N ALA A 46 -44.97 20.83 0.43
CA ALA A 46 -43.75 20.80 1.23
C ALA A 46 -44.13 21.13 2.68
N LYS A 47 -43.54 20.50 3.70
CA LYS A 47 -43.93 20.70 5.12
C LYS A 47 -43.90 22.19 5.52
N ARG A 48 -44.98 22.70 6.10
CA ARG A 48 -45.10 24.07 6.63
C ARG A 48 -44.12 24.28 7.79
N MET A 49 -43.20 25.22 7.64
CA MET A 49 -42.30 25.67 8.70
C MET A 49 -43.01 26.71 9.58
N LEU A 50 -42.79 26.65 10.90
CA LEU A 50 -43.38 27.54 11.91
C LEU A 50 -42.28 28.45 12.48
N ARG A 51 -42.60 29.68 12.85
CA ARG A 51 -41.65 30.60 13.51
C ARG A 51 -41.32 30.10 14.92
N VAL A 52 -40.08 30.32 15.37
CA VAL A 52 -39.66 30.02 16.75
C VAL A 52 -39.67 31.31 17.56
N ASP A 53 -40.54 31.37 18.56
CA ASP A 53 -40.68 32.51 19.45
C ASP A 53 -39.65 32.49 20.59
N GLN A 54 -39.40 33.65 21.20
CA GLN A 54 -38.45 33.76 22.30
C GLN A 54 -38.86 32.84 23.47
N GLY A 55 -37.91 32.02 23.95
CA GLY A 55 -38.15 31.05 25.02
C GLY A 55 -38.79 29.72 24.56
N GLN A 56 -39.35 29.68 23.34
CA GLN A 56 -39.95 28.47 22.77
C GLN A 56 -38.91 27.42 22.36
N PHE A 57 -37.67 27.84 22.06
CA PHE A 57 -36.61 26.90 21.67
C PHE A 57 -36.41 25.78 22.70
N CYS A 58 -36.35 26.13 23.98
CA CYS A 58 -36.14 25.16 25.06
C CYS A 58 -37.31 24.17 25.18
N SER A 59 -38.55 24.59 24.88
CA SER A 59 -39.68 23.66 24.87
C SER A 59 -39.65 22.76 23.63
N LEU A 60 -39.30 23.30 22.45
CA LEU A 60 -39.19 22.54 21.19
C LEU A 60 -38.18 21.40 21.27
N ILE A 61 -37.03 21.62 21.92
CA ILE A 61 -36.03 20.57 22.12
C ILE A 61 -36.45 19.49 23.14
N THR A 62 -37.50 19.73 23.93
CA THR A 62 -38.04 18.76 24.91
C THR A 62 -39.25 17.98 24.41
N LEU A 63 -39.92 18.47 23.36
CA LEU A 63 -41.20 17.95 22.86
C LEU A 63 -41.07 16.66 22.03
N GLY A 64 -39.86 16.24 21.64
CA GLY A 64 -39.65 15.37 20.48
C GLY A 64 -38.87 14.08 20.70
N ALA A 65 -39.23 13.24 21.67
CA ALA A 65 -38.53 11.96 21.90
C ALA A 65 -38.44 11.04 20.66
N ASN A 66 -39.33 11.21 19.68
CA ASN A 66 -39.41 10.41 18.45
C ASN A 66 -39.40 11.24 17.15
N TRP A 67 -39.01 12.52 17.21
CA TRP A 67 -39.01 13.41 16.04
C TRP A 67 -37.70 14.18 15.92
N ARG A 68 -37.27 14.41 14.68
CA ARG A 68 -36.19 15.34 14.34
C ARG A 68 -36.74 16.76 14.28
N LEU A 69 -36.23 17.64 15.14
CA LEU A 69 -36.48 19.08 15.10
C LEU A 69 -35.64 19.70 13.97
N CYS A 70 -36.30 20.14 12.90
CA CYS A 70 -35.63 20.78 11.77
C CYS A 70 -35.78 22.29 11.91
N LEU A 71 -34.67 22.98 12.15
CA LEU A 71 -34.56 24.42 12.24
C LEU A 71 -34.02 24.97 10.92
N SER A 72 -34.54 26.10 10.46
CA SER A 72 -34.04 26.80 9.28
C SER A 72 -33.97 28.29 9.56
N ILE A 73 -32.87 28.92 9.16
CA ILE A 73 -32.75 30.37 9.20
C ILE A 73 -33.24 30.90 7.85
N GLN A 74 -34.32 31.66 7.83
CA GLN A 74 -34.85 32.28 6.61
C GLN A 74 -35.13 33.75 6.90
N ASP A 75 -34.60 34.64 6.06
CA ASP A 75 -34.75 36.09 6.19
C ASP A 75 -34.40 36.70 7.55
N GLY A 76 -33.51 36.03 8.32
CA GLY A 76 -33.09 36.48 9.65
C GLY A 76 -33.93 35.93 10.80
N GLU A 77 -34.93 35.12 10.51
CA GLU A 77 -35.78 34.46 11.49
C GLU A 77 -35.43 32.98 11.64
N LEU A 78 -35.64 32.44 12.85
CA LEU A 78 -35.54 31.01 13.11
C LEU A 78 -36.90 30.35 12.91
N LEU A 79 -36.98 29.42 11.97
CA LEU A 79 -38.17 28.62 11.70
C LEU A 79 -37.93 27.16 12.13
N HIS A 80 -38.98 26.42 12.46
CA HIS A 80 -38.93 25.01 12.84
C HIS A 80 -40.01 24.16 12.15
N CYS A 81 -39.72 22.87 12.00
CA CYS A 81 -40.73 21.83 11.76
C CYS A 81 -40.24 20.49 12.34
N PHE A 82 -41.11 19.47 12.32
CA PHE A 82 -40.74 18.12 12.73
C PHE A 82 -40.68 17.15 11.54
N LYS A 83 -39.61 16.37 11.48
CA LYS A 83 -39.43 15.25 10.54
C LYS A 83 -39.30 13.93 11.31
N PRO A 84 -39.63 12.79 10.69
CA PRO A 84 -39.26 11.49 11.26
C PRO A 84 -37.77 11.47 11.58
N LEU A 85 -37.40 10.79 12.66
CA LEU A 85 -36.00 10.56 13.00
C LEU A 85 -35.29 9.87 11.83
N LYS A 86 -34.07 10.32 11.51
CA LYS A 86 -33.20 9.55 10.60
C LYS A 86 -32.56 8.35 11.30
N GLN A 87 -32.47 8.40 12.62
CA GLN A 87 -31.85 7.37 13.45
C GLN A 87 -32.33 7.50 14.90
N VAL A 88 -32.35 6.38 15.62
CA VAL A 88 -32.70 6.35 17.05
C VAL A 88 -31.40 6.15 17.83
N VAL A 89 -31.00 7.16 18.58
CA VAL A 89 -29.77 7.14 19.39
C VAL A 89 -30.11 6.79 20.83
N ALA A 90 -29.44 5.79 21.40
CA ALA A 90 -29.62 5.39 22.78
C ALA A 90 -29.15 6.50 23.74
N HIS A 91 -29.92 6.73 24.80
CA HIS A 91 -29.59 7.71 25.85
C HIS A 91 -28.51 7.19 26.81
N VAL A 92 -27.33 6.95 26.25
CA VAL A 92 -26.11 6.57 26.96
C VAL A 92 -24.96 7.47 26.48
N PRO A 93 -23.91 7.66 27.29
CA PRO A 93 -22.71 8.34 26.86
C PRO A 93 -22.11 7.68 25.60
N GLY A 94 -21.52 8.51 24.74
CA GLY A 94 -20.76 8.05 23.58
C GLY A 94 -19.52 7.23 23.99
N ILE A 95 -18.98 6.50 23.01
CA ILE A 95 -17.71 5.79 23.14
C ILE A 95 -16.68 6.52 22.30
N SER A 96 -15.57 6.96 22.90
CA SER A 96 -14.50 7.64 22.19
C SER A 96 -13.82 6.74 21.15
N LEU A 97 -13.27 7.34 20.10
CA LEU A 97 -12.46 6.62 19.12
C LEU A 97 -11.31 5.87 19.78
N ALA A 98 -10.62 6.46 20.76
CA ALA A 98 -9.57 5.78 21.52
C ALA A 98 -10.07 4.47 22.13
N LYS A 99 -11.24 4.51 22.77
CA LYS A 99 -11.89 3.32 23.36
C LYS A 99 -12.43 2.36 22.31
N ILE A 100 -12.83 2.84 21.13
CA ILE A 100 -13.18 1.98 19.99
C ILE A 100 -11.95 1.21 19.52
N LEU A 101 -10.83 1.89 19.29
CA LEU A 101 -9.56 1.27 18.88
C LEU A 101 -9.05 0.25 19.89
N SER A 102 -9.17 0.52 21.19
CA SER A 102 -8.74 -0.45 22.22
C SER A 102 -9.64 -1.67 22.38
N LYS A 103 -10.93 -1.59 22.01
CA LYS A 103 -11.93 -2.63 22.34
C LYS A 103 -12.46 -3.38 21.12
N PHE A 104 -12.32 -2.82 19.94
CA PHE A 104 -12.90 -3.33 18.71
C PHE A 104 -11.83 -3.42 17.64
N HIS A 105 -11.84 -4.51 16.89
CA HIS A 105 -11.03 -4.63 15.70
C HIS A 105 -11.72 -3.90 14.53
N LEU A 106 -11.04 -2.89 13.98
CA LEU A 106 -11.53 -2.17 12.79
C LEU A 106 -10.90 -2.76 11.53
N THR A 107 -11.74 -3.15 10.58
CA THR A 107 -11.27 -3.58 9.25
C THR A 107 -10.61 -2.43 8.50
N ALA A 108 -9.76 -2.74 7.51
CA ALA A 108 -9.15 -1.71 6.65
C ALA A 108 -10.18 -0.76 6.01
N ARG A 109 -11.34 -1.30 5.58
CA ARG A 109 -12.44 -0.48 5.04
C ARG A 109 -13.00 0.49 6.08
N MET A 110 -13.20 0.05 7.31
CA MET A 110 -13.69 0.89 8.40
C MET A 110 -12.69 1.98 8.76
N LYS A 111 -11.40 1.63 8.88
CA LYS A 111 -10.30 2.57 9.16
C LYS A 111 -10.22 3.66 8.09
N LEU A 112 -10.17 3.26 6.82
CA LEU A 112 -10.00 4.19 5.70
C LEU A 112 -11.20 5.12 5.50
N VAL A 113 -12.43 4.60 5.58
CA VAL A 113 -13.65 5.42 5.48
C VAL A 113 -13.73 6.43 6.64
N LEU A 114 -13.45 5.98 7.86
CA LEU A 114 -13.45 6.86 9.04
C LEU A 114 -12.35 7.93 8.95
N ALA A 115 -11.15 7.56 8.52
CA ALA A 115 -10.05 8.49 8.29
C ALA A 115 -10.42 9.58 7.27
N TYR A 116 -11.04 9.20 6.15
CA TYR A 116 -11.54 10.15 5.17
C TYR A 116 -12.64 11.06 5.74
N ILE A 117 -13.64 10.51 6.45
CA ILE A 117 -14.70 11.31 7.08
C ILE A 117 -14.11 12.35 8.03
N ILE A 118 -13.12 11.97 8.85
CA ILE A 118 -12.44 12.88 9.78
C ILE A 118 -11.63 13.93 9.01
N ALA A 119 -10.77 13.52 8.06
CA ALA A 119 -9.94 14.45 7.29
C ALA A 119 -10.78 15.44 6.47
N TYR A 120 -11.82 14.97 5.80
CA TYR A 120 -12.75 15.80 5.04
C TYR A 120 -13.50 16.78 5.97
N SER A 121 -13.92 16.33 7.16
CA SER A 121 -14.56 17.21 8.14
C SER A 121 -13.61 18.28 8.68
N VAL A 122 -12.37 17.92 9.01
CA VAL A 122 -11.34 18.89 9.44
C VAL A 122 -11.11 19.94 8.34
N TRP A 123 -11.02 19.52 7.08
CA TRP A 123 -10.88 20.45 5.95
C TRP A 123 -12.09 21.37 5.75
N GLN A 124 -13.31 20.83 5.89
CA GLN A 124 -14.55 21.61 5.76
C GLN A 124 -14.71 22.65 6.86
N TYR A 125 -14.41 22.27 8.10
CA TYR A 125 -14.63 23.09 9.29
C TYR A 125 -13.40 23.88 9.76
N TYR A 126 -12.27 23.80 9.03
CA TYR A 126 -10.95 24.28 9.45
C TYR A 126 -10.92 25.71 10.03
N ASP A 127 -11.74 26.62 9.51
CA ASP A 127 -11.81 28.04 9.87
C ASP A 127 -13.04 28.41 10.73
N SER A 128 -13.73 27.42 11.29
CA SER A 128 -14.99 27.61 12.04
C SER A 128 -14.83 27.45 13.55
N ASP A 129 -15.89 27.81 14.30
CA ASP A 129 -15.96 27.62 15.75
C ASP A 129 -15.90 26.15 16.18
N TRP A 130 -16.14 25.20 15.26
CA TRP A 130 -15.99 23.76 15.52
C TRP A 130 -14.53 23.33 15.76
N MET A 131 -13.57 24.19 15.40
CA MET A 131 -12.13 23.96 15.63
C MET A 131 -11.63 24.62 16.92
N LYS A 132 -12.53 25.17 17.76
CA LYS A 132 -12.19 25.67 19.10
C LYS A 132 -12.06 24.56 20.15
N THR A 133 -12.58 23.37 19.85
CA THR A 133 -12.34 22.15 20.63
C THR A 133 -11.27 21.30 19.94
N LYS A 134 -10.38 20.66 20.70
CA LYS A 134 -9.29 19.86 20.15
C LYS A 134 -9.84 18.60 19.52
N TRP A 135 -9.53 18.37 18.25
CA TRP A 135 -9.90 17.14 17.55
C TRP A 135 -8.90 16.05 17.91
N THR A 136 -9.33 15.04 18.64
CA THR A 136 -8.51 13.92 19.12
C THR A 136 -9.35 12.65 19.11
N SER A 137 -8.71 11.48 19.26
CA SER A 137 -9.43 10.23 19.45
C SER A 137 -10.32 10.19 20.70
N GLU A 138 -10.17 11.12 21.65
CA GLU A 138 -11.08 11.26 22.80
C GLU A 138 -12.30 12.15 22.50
N THR A 139 -12.20 13.11 21.57
CA THR A 139 -13.30 14.01 21.23
C THR A 139 -14.13 13.50 20.05
N ILE A 140 -13.60 12.57 19.24
CA ILE A 140 -14.36 11.78 18.28
C ILE A 140 -15.11 10.66 19.01
N GLN A 141 -16.43 10.65 18.92
CA GLN A 141 -17.35 9.81 19.69
C GLN A 141 -18.26 8.98 18.78
N PHE A 142 -18.66 7.80 19.25
CA PHE A 142 -19.61 6.92 18.58
C PHE A 142 -20.80 6.63 19.49
N MET A 143 -22.00 6.84 18.96
CA MET A 143 -23.25 6.69 19.69
C MET A 143 -23.92 5.37 19.34
N LYS A 144 -24.51 4.69 20.32
CA LYS A 144 -25.27 3.45 20.07
C LYS A 144 -26.59 3.78 19.40
N GLU A 145 -26.86 3.18 18.25
CA GLU A 145 -28.07 3.37 17.47
C GLU A 145 -28.92 2.09 17.42
N SER A 146 -30.23 2.22 17.59
CA SER A 146 -31.19 1.12 17.56
C SER A 146 -32.03 1.19 16.29
N ASN A 147 -32.28 0.05 15.64
CA ASN A 147 -33.43 -0.06 14.73
C ASN A 147 -34.68 -0.22 15.59
N THR A 148 -35.83 0.26 15.11
CA THR A 148 -37.13 0.38 15.80
C THR A 148 -37.76 -0.91 16.36
N SER A 149 -36.98 -1.98 16.55
CA SER A 149 -37.41 -3.29 17.02
C SER A 149 -36.31 -3.95 17.85
N GLY A 150 -36.37 -3.81 19.18
CA GLY A 150 -35.83 -4.72 20.21
C GLY A 150 -34.33 -5.08 20.22
N ASP A 151 -33.52 -4.60 19.28
CA ASP A 151 -32.13 -5.04 19.11
C ASP A 151 -31.17 -4.28 20.04
N GLN A 152 -30.09 -4.93 20.49
CA GLN A 152 -29.06 -4.28 21.29
C GLN A 152 -28.38 -3.18 20.46
N GLY A 153 -28.36 -1.93 20.95
CA GLY A 153 -27.89 -0.77 20.18
C GLY A 153 -26.49 -0.97 19.55
N LYS A 154 -26.39 -0.64 18.27
CA LYS A 154 -25.24 -0.89 17.36
C LYS A 154 -24.35 0.34 17.22
N LEU A 155 -23.07 0.15 16.93
CA LEU A 155 -22.11 1.23 16.68
C LEU A 155 -21.67 1.17 15.22
N PHE A 156 -21.55 2.32 14.57
CA PHE A 156 -21.18 2.42 13.16
C PHE A 156 -19.96 3.32 12.98
N THR A 157 -18.87 2.80 12.42
CA THR A 157 -17.62 3.55 12.22
C THR A 157 -17.74 4.68 11.20
N TRP A 158 -18.74 4.63 10.32
CA TRP A 158 -19.03 5.68 9.33
C TRP A 158 -19.96 6.77 9.87
N LYS A 159 -20.31 6.74 11.17
CA LYS A 159 -21.08 7.78 11.87
C LYS A 159 -20.36 8.32 13.11
N PRO A 160 -19.16 8.93 12.96
CA PRO A 160 -18.51 9.61 14.07
C PRO A 160 -19.24 10.91 14.43
N TYR A 161 -19.19 11.28 15.71
CA TYR A 161 -19.67 12.55 16.26
C TYR A 161 -18.50 13.29 16.90
N LEU A 162 -18.53 14.61 16.88
CA LEU A 162 -17.57 15.45 17.60
C LEU A 162 -18.20 15.94 18.90
N SER A 163 -17.55 15.69 20.02
CA SER A 163 -17.88 16.33 21.30
C SER A 163 -17.27 17.72 21.35
N VAL A 164 -18.10 18.75 21.57
CA VAL A 164 -17.69 20.16 21.49
C VAL A 164 -18.08 20.91 22.75
N HIS A 165 -17.17 21.76 23.22
CA HIS A 165 -17.41 22.72 24.30
C HIS A 165 -17.28 24.13 23.73
N PHE A 166 -18.39 24.86 23.64
CA PHE A 166 -18.41 26.21 23.02
C PHE A 166 -17.99 27.35 23.95
N ASN A 167 -17.86 27.09 25.26
CA ASN A 167 -17.76 28.14 26.28
C ASN A 167 -16.34 28.41 26.78
N GLU A 168 -15.33 27.64 26.36
CA GLU A 168 -13.95 27.76 26.82
C GLU A 168 -13.02 27.76 25.60
N GLU A 169 -12.19 28.80 25.45
CA GLU A 169 -11.09 28.75 24.47
C GLU A 169 -10.05 27.77 25.00
N ASP A 170 -9.99 26.58 24.40
CA ASP A 170 -8.95 25.61 24.69
C ASP A 170 -7.59 26.19 24.25
N PRO A 171 -6.65 26.42 25.19
CA PRO A 171 -5.35 27.03 24.91
C PRO A 171 -4.44 26.16 24.03
N GLU A 172 -4.84 24.94 23.66
CA GLU A 172 -4.12 24.07 22.72
C GLU A 172 -4.77 24.04 21.32
N CYS A 173 -5.89 24.74 21.10
CA CYS A 173 -6.68 24.69 19.86
C CYS A 173 -6.38 25.81 18.85
N TYR A 174 -5.23 26.46 19.00
CA TYR A 174 -4.84 27.52 18.09
C TYR A 174 -4.63 26.98 16.67
N GLU A 175 -4.95 27.85 15.72
CA GLU A 175 -4.67 27.60 14.32
C GLU A 175 -3.16 27.60 14.04
N TYR A 176 -2.41 28.45 14.77
CA TYR A 176 -0.96 28.54 14.74
C TYR A 176 -0.39 28.42 16.15
N ASN A 177 0.73 27.71 16.30
CA ASN A 177 1.33 27.42 17.59
C ASN A 177 2.00 28.66 18.20
N LYS A 178 1.59 29.04 19.41
CA LYS A 178 2.19 30.15 20.16
C LYS A 178 3.23 29.68 21.18
N ILE A 179 3.45 28.37 21.27
CA ILE A 179 4.32 27.74 22.26
C ILE A 179 5.76 27.81 21.75
N VAL A 180 6.60 28.56 22.45
CA VAL A 180 8.03 28.66 22.13
C VAL A 180 8.69 27.28 22.23
N GLY A 181 9.34 26.84 21.15
CA GLY A 181 10.03 25.55 21.06
C GLY A 181 9.17 24.38 20.56
N ALA A 182 7.92 24.61 20.15
CA ALA A 182 7.15 23.61 19.44
C ALA A 182 7.67 23.42 18.00
N VAL A 183 7.74 22.17 17.54
CA VAL A 183 8.31 21.80 16.23
C VAL A 183 7.29 21.96 15.09
N HIS A 184 6.01 21.74 15.36
CA HIS A 184 4.95 21.84 14.36
C HIS A 184 4.11 23.10 14.58
N ASP A 185 4.04 23.92 13.53
CA ASP A 185 3.43 25.25 13.55
C ASP A 185 1.89 25.23 13.60
N TYR A 186 1.25 24.14 13.17
CA TYR A 186 -0.21 24.07 13.01
C TYR A 186 -0.84 22.95 13.86
N PRO A 187 -1.23 23.22 15.12
CA PRO A 187 -1.74 22.21 16.06
C PRO A 187 -2.96 21.42 15.55
N ARG A 188 -3.85 22.09 14.79
CA ARG A 188 -5.04 21.45 14.20
C ARG A 188 -4.70 20.36 13.19
N ILE A 189 -3.66 20.58 12.38
CA ILE A 189 -3.19 19.65 11.35
C ILE A 189 -2.39 18.51 12.00
N GLN A 190 -1.53 18.84 12.97
CA GLN A 190 -0.82 17.85 13.77
C GLN A 190 -1.80 16.87 14.43
N ALA A 191 -2.88 17.39 15.04
CA ALA A 191 -3.89 16.57 15.68
C ALA A 191 -4.60 15.62 14.70
N LEU A 192 -4.85 16.07 13.47
CA LEU A 192 -5.34 15.20 12.40
C LEU A 192 -4.33 14.08 12.08
N GLY A 193 -3.05 14.42 11.90
CA GLY A 193 -1.99 13.44 11.63
C GLY A 193 -1.89 12.36 12.71
N ILE A 194 -1.95 12.76 13.99
CA ILE A 194 -1.96 11.86 15.15
C ILE A 194 -3.17 10.91 15.09
N MET A 195 -4.39 11.43 14.86
CA MET A 195 -5.59 10.59 14.74
C MET A 195 -5.49 9.62 13.56
N LEU A 196 -4.88 10.02 12.44
CA LEU A 196 -4.67 9.13 11.29
C LEU A 196 -3.68 8.00 11.62
N VAL A 197 -2.65 8.26 12.43
CA VAL A 197 -1.74 7.22 12.94
C VAL A 197 -2.49 6.24 13.86
N GLU A 198 -3.29 6.74 14.79
CA GLU A 198 -4.09 5.92 15.71
C GLU A 198 -5.07 5.02 14.95
N LEU A 199 -5.77 5.57 13.97
CA LEU A 199 -6.68 4.83 13.10
C LEU A 199 -5.96 3.77 12.29
N GLY A 200 -4.81 4.13 11.71
CA GLY A 200 -4.06 3.24 10.83
C GLY A 200 -3.50 2.03 11.58
N THR A 201 -2.83 2.28 12.69
CA THR A 201 -2.31 1.24 13.58
C THR A 201 -3.41 0.48 14.34
N GLY A 202 -4.60 1.07 14.46
CA GLY A 202 -5.70 0.49 15.21
C GLY A 202 -5.53 0.59 16.73
N LEU A 203 -4.64 1.47 17.21
CA LEU A 203 -4.27 1.61 18.61
C LEU A 203 -4.22 3.09 18.99
N PRO A 204 -4.77 3.51 20.15
CA PRO A 204 -4.57 4.86 20.65
C PRO A 204 -3.10 5.07 21.04
N LEU A 205 -2.57 6.26 20.81
CA LEU A 205 -1.21 6.60 21.21
C LEU A 205 -1.17 6.91 22.71
N HIS A 206 -0.26 6.25 23.44
CA HIS A 206 -0.10 6.47 24.87
C HIS A 206 0.46 7.87 25.15
N LYS A 207 -0.21 8.60 26.04
CA LYS A 207 0.30 9.85 26.61
C LYS A 207 1.18 9.52 27.81
N ASP A 208 2.49 9.47 27.61
CA ASP A 208 3.45 9.38 28.72
C ASP A 208 3.52 10.74 29.44
N GLU A 209 2.51 11.02 30.27
CA GLU A 209 2.44 12.26 31.04
C GLU A 209 3.39 12.19 32.23
N LYS A 210 4.61 12.72 32.04
CA LYS A 210 5.49 13.04 33.17
C LYS A 210 5.00 14.33 33.85
N PRO A 211 4.70 14.34 35.17
CA PRO A 211 4.03 15.46 35.85
C PRO A 211 4.75 16.83 35.83
N SER A 212 5.97 16.94 35.28
CA SER A 212 6.83 18.13 35.36
C SER A 212 7.41 18.62 34.04
N GLN A 213 6.98 18.08 32.89
CA GLN A 213 7.53 18.50 31.59
C GLN A 213 6.93 19.81 31.06
N PRO A 214 7.73 20.71 30.45
CA PRO A 214 7.24 21.90 29.77
C PRO A 214 6.22 21.58 28.65
N LEU A 215 5.25 22.47 28.42
CA LEU A 215 4.18 22.26 27.43
C LEU A 215 4.71 21.97 26.01
N ALA A 216 5.77 22.67 25.58
CA ALA A 216 6.43 22.42 24.30
C ALA A 216 6.98 20.99 24.19
N ALA A 217 7.57 20.47 25.27
CA ALA A 217 8.09 19.11 25.30
C ALA A 217 6.97 18.07 25.21
N LYS A 218 5.82 18.33 25.84
CA LYS A 218 4.64 17.45 25.73
C LYS A 218 4.13 17.38 24.29
N VAL A 219 3.90 18.53 23.65
CA VAL A 219 3.41 18.61 22.26
C VAL A 219 4.40 17.97 21.28
N ASN A 220 5.70 18.20 21.47
CA ASN A 220 6.74 17.59 20.64
C ASN A 220 6.82 16.06 20.86
N ASN A 221 6.68 15.57 22.10
CA ASN A 221 6.70 14.13 22.38
C ASN A 221 5.53 13.39 21.72
N GLU A 222 4.33 13.99 21.69
CA GLU A 222 3.18 13.41 20.96
C GLU A 222 3.48 13.33 19.45
N LEU A 223 4.06 14.40 18.88
CA LEU A 223 4.47 14.43 17.47
C LEU A 223 5.56 13.38 17.16
N PHE A 224 6.60 13.29 17.98
CA PHE A 224 7.69 12.31 17.79
C PHE A 224 7.20 10.88 17.94
N THR A 225 6.30 10.62 18.90
CA THR A 225 5.68 9.30 19.05
C THR A 225 4.90 8.93 17.79
N ALA A 226 4.09 9.84 17.26
CA ALA A 226 3.35 9.62 16.01
C ALA A 226 4.31 9.35 14.83
N PHE A 227 5.39 10.14 14.69
CA PHE A 227 6.43 9.91 13.68
C PHE A 227 7.10 8.55 13.81
N ASN A 228 7.46 8.14 15.04
CA ASN A 228 8.08 6.83 15.27
C ASN A 228 7.13 5.70 14.86
N TYR A 229 5.83 5.85 15.12
CA TYR A 229 4.83 4.89 14.68
C TYR A 229 4.75 4.84 13.15
N THR A 230 4.90 5.95 12.43
CA THR A 230 4.97 5.91 10.94
C THR A 230 6.20 5.16 10.38
N ARG A 231 7.23 4.94 11.19
CA ARG A 231 8.48 4.24 10.82
C ARG A 231 8.49 2.76 11.22
N ASP A 232 7.53 2.35 12.05
CA ASP A 232 7.41 0.98 12.57
C ASP A 232 6.36 0.20 11.77
N GLU A 233 6.77 -0.34 10.62
CA GLU A 233 5.89 -1.02 9.65
C GLU A 233 5.09 -2.17 10.28
N LYS A 234 5.63 -2.81 11.33
CA LYS A 234 4.94 -3.90 12.05
C LYS A 234 3.66 -3.43 12.75
N ARG A 235 3.57 -2.16 13.15
CA ARG A 235 2.38 -1.60 13.84
C ARG A 235 1.21 -1.33 12.92
N TRP A 236 1.46 -1.22 11.61
CA TRP A 236 0.42 -0.95 10.62
C TRP A 236 -0.22 -2.24 10.09
N GLY A 237 0.46 -3.38 10.24
CA GLY A 237 -0.01 -4.67 9.73
C GLY A 237 -0.34 -4.57 8.24
N ASP A 238 -1.52 -5.06 7.84
CA ASP A 238 -2.00 -4.99 6.44
C ASP A 238 -2.65 -3.63 6.07
N PHE A 239 -2.42 -2.58 6.85
CA PHE A 239 -2.97 -1.23 6.66
C PHE A 239 -1.88 -0.21 6.31
N ASP A 240 -1.07 -0.50 5.28
CA ASP A 240 0.12 0.27 4.88
C ASP A 240 -0.06 0.99 3.52
N TYR A 241 -1.29 1.40 3.18
CA TYR A 241 -1.60 2.05 1.90
C TYR A 241 -0.69 3.27 1.65
N PRO A 242 0.08 3.32 0.55
CA PRO A 242 1.02 4.41 0.27
C PRO A 242 0.39 5.80 0.33
N ASP A 243 -0.82 5.97 -0.22
CA ASP A 243 -1.54 7.26 -0.20
C ASP A 243 -2.04 7.64 1.19
N TYR A 244 -2.40 6.66 2.02
CA TYR A 244 -2.74 6.90 3.43
C TYR A 244 -1.50 7.33 4.21
N MET A 245 -0.37 6.63 4.02
CA MET A 245 0.90 6.96 4.67
C MET A 245 1.43 8.31 4.21
N SER A 246 1.24 8.66 2.94
CA SER A 246 1.53 9.98 2.39
C SER A 246 0.69 11.05 3.09
N ALA A 247 -0.62 10.87 3.21
CA ALA A 247 -1.52 11.80 3.91
C ALA A 247 -1.12 11.98 5.40
N VAL A 248 -0.73 10.89 6.07
CA VAL A 248 -0.22 10.93 7.46
C VAL A 248 1.07 11.74 7.54
N ARG A 249 2.05 11.47 6.68
CA ARG A 249 3.36 12.16 6.69
C ARG A 249 3.20 13.65 6.44
N HIS A 250 2.42 14.04 5.44
CA HIS A 250 2.16 15.45 5.15
C HIS A 250 1.50 16.19 6.33
N CYS A 251 0.64 15.53 7.12
CA CYS A 251 0.06 16.13 8.33
C CYS A 251 1.04 16.29 9.49
N LEU A 252 2.06 15.42 9.58
CA LEU A 252 3.03 15.43 10.69
C LEU A 252 4.28 16.25 10.36
N GLU A 253 4.60 16.41 9.08
CA GLU A 253 5.81 17.10 8.62
C GLU A 253 5.66 18.63 8.73
N PRO A 254 6.49 19.29 9.57
CA PRO A 254 6.36 20.73 9.86
C PRO A 254 6.38 21.61 8.61
N ASP A 255 7.20 21.25 7.62
CA ASP A 255 7.46 22.09 6.46
C ASP A 255 6.37 22.05 5.38
N THR A 256 5.50 21.05 5.39
CA THR A 256 4.45 20.89 4.37
C THR A 256 3.53 22.10 4.29
N PHE A 257 3.20 22.70 5.44
CA PHE A 257 2.29 23.83 5.54
C PHE A 257 2.99 25.19 5.68
N ASN A 258 4.33 25.20 5.69
CA ASN A 258 5.14 26.42 5.74
C ASN A 258 5.10 27.22 4.42
N GLN A 259 4.55 26.64 3.35
CA GLN A 259 4.25 27.33 2.09
C GLN A 259 3.11 28.36 2.20
N ALA A 260 2.42 28.40 3.34
CA ALA A 260 1.42 29.39 3.70
C ALA A 260 1.65 29.89 5.14
N PRO A 261 2.74 30.63 5.41
CA PRO A 261 3.14 30.97 6.76
C PRO A 261 2.12 31.88 7.45
N TYR A 262 1.90 31.66 8.74
CA TYR A 262 1.23 32.65 9.56
C TYR A 262 2.15 33.86 9.75
N VAL A 263 1.63 35.05 9.45
CA VAL A 263 2.34 36.31 9.71
C VAL A 263 1.59 37.02 10.83
N ALA A 264 2.24 37.12 12.00
CA ALA A 264 1.76 37.96 13.09
C ALA A 264 1.62 39.41 12.58
N GLU A 265 0.53 40.10 12.95
CA GLU A 265 0.20 41.47 12.47
C GLU A 265 -0.21 41.60 10.99
N SER A 266 -0.52 40.48 10.32
CA SER A 266 -1.09 40.50 8.97
C SER A 266 -2.45 41.20 8.89
N SER A 267 -2.72 41.85 7.75
CA SER A 267 -4.04 42.39 7.47
C SER A 267 -5.10 41.27 7.45
N THR A 268 -6.35 41.59 7.75
CA THR A 268 -7.47 40.61 7.71
C THR A 268 -7.57 39.89 6.36
N ARG A 269 -7.10 40.52 5.28
CA ARG A 269 -7.07 39.95 3.93
C ARG A 269 -5.96 38.90 3.81
N GLU A 270 -4.74 39.21 4.21
CA GLU A 270 -3.60 38.28 4.15
C GLU A 270 -3.82 37.05 5.04
N TRP A 271 -4.40 37.24 6.22
CA TRP A 271 -4.81 36.13 7.10
C TRP A 271 -5.80 35.19 6.41
N LYS A 272 -6.82 35.72 5.74
CA LYS A 272 -7.80 34.93 4.98
C LYS A 272 -7.17 34.21 3.79
N GLU A 273 -6.24 34.85 3.09
CA GLU A 273 -5.52 34.24 1.98
C GLU A 273 -4.60 33.10 2.46
N GLY A 274 -3.90 33.28 3.59
CA GLY A 274 -3.10 32.23 4.24
C GLY A 274 -3.95 31.03 4.67
N LEU A 275 -5.08 31.27 5.32
CA LEU A 275 -6.06 30.22 5.68
C LEU A 275 -6.55 29.46 4.44
N LYS A 276 -6.90 30.17 3.37
CA LYS A 276 -7.34 29.54 2.11
C LYS A 276 -6.24 28.65 1.52
N ARG A 277 -4.99 29.11 1.50
CA ARG A 277 -3.86 28.31 1.02
C ARG A 277 -3.65 27.06 1.86
N ARG A 278 -3.69 27.15 3.19
CA ARG A 278 -3.58 25.97 4.08
C ARG A 278 -4.71 24.98 3.86
N ARG A 279 -5.95 25.46 3.68
CA ARG A 279 -7.09 24.59 3.33
C ARG A 279 -6.89 23.89 1.99
N ASN A 280 -6.30 24.56 0.99
CA ASN A 280 -5.98 23.92 -0.28
C ASN A 280 -4.90 22.84 -0.13
N ILE A 281 -3.80 23.14 0.57
CA ILE A 281 -2.74 22.15 0.85
C ILE A 281 -3.32 20.95 1.60
N LEU A 282 -4.16 21.19 2.61
CA LEU A 282 -4.81 20.13 3.38
C LEU A 282 -5.71 19.26 2.49
N TYR A 283 -6.41 19.86 1.53
CA TYR A 283 -7.18 19.09 0.55
C TYR A 283 -6.25 18.27 -0.35
N ASP A 284 -5.31 18.92 -1.04
CA ASP A 284 -4.46 18.30 -2.06
C ASP A 284 -3.54 17.20 -1.50
N LYS A 285 -3.02 17.39 -0.28
CA LYS A 285 -2.02 16.50 0.33
C LYS A 285 -2.60 15.45 1.27
N VAL A 286 -3.84 15.64 1.75
CA VAL A 286 -4.41 14.78 2.79
C VAL A 286 -5.79 14.28 2.39
N VAL A 287 -6.74 15.17 2.09
CA VAL A 287 -8.11 14.75 1.76
C VAL A 287 -8.18 14.02 0.43
N PHE A 288 -7.58 14.58 -0.63
CA PHE A 288 -7.62 14.02 -1.98
C PHE A 288 -6.95 12.64 -2.07
N PRO A 289 -5.75 12.38 -1.50
CA PRO A 289 -5.17 11.04 -1.49
C PRO A 289 -6.06 10.00 -0.77
N LEU A 290 -6.70 10.38 0.35
CA LEU A 290 -7.65 9.51 1.04
C LEU A 290 -8.93 9.28 0.23
N GLU A 291 -9.40 10.32 -0.48
CA GLU A 291 -10.54 10.28 -1.39
C GLU A 291 -10.26 9.34 -2.57
N ASP A 292 -9.13 9.53 -3.26
CA ASP A 292 -8.67 8.74 -4.41
C ASP A 292 -8.47 7.27 -4.03
N LEU A 293 -7.85 7.01 -2.87
CA LEU A 293 -7.70 5.66 -2.32
C LEU A 293 -9.06 4.99 -2.05
N LEU A 294 -10.07 5.74 -1.58
CA LEU A 294 -11.44 5.23 -1.42
C LEU A 294 -12.17 5.00 -2.74
N GLN A 295 -11.91 5.82 -3.77
CA GLN A 295 -12.45 5.63 -5.12
C GLN A 295 -11.84 4.40 -5.78
N GLY A 296 -10.52 4.23 -5.71
CA GLY A 296 -9.79 3.07 -6.24
C GLY A 296 -10.25 1.75 -5.61
N THR A 297 -10.62 1.76 -4.33
CA THR A 297 -11.18 0.59 -3.63
C THR A 297 -12.68 0.35 -3.87
N LYS A 298 -13.38 1.31 -4.52
CA LYS A 298 -14.85 1.35 -4.70
C LYS A 298 -15.63 1.34 -3.39
N TRP A 299 -15.05 1.83 -2.29
CA TRP A 299 -15.71 1.83 -0.98
C TRP A 299 -16.53 3.10 -0.70
N MET A 300 -16.40 4.11 -1.57
CA MET A 300 -17.11 5.40 -1.49
C MET A 300 -18.59 5.32 -1.90
N GLU A 301 -18.98 4.32 -2.70
CA GLU A 301 -20.32 4.27 -3.31
C GLU A 301 -21.44 3.87 -2.32
N ASP A 302 -21.10 3.32 -1.14
CA ASP A 302 -22.13 2.92 -0.16
C ASP A 302 -21.58 2.70 1.27
N PHE A 303 -21.41 3.79 2.03
CA PHE A 303 -20.99 3.71 3.44
C PHE A 303 -22.01 2.99 4.32
N THR A 304 -23.30 3.01 3.94
CA THR A 304 -24.39 2.40 4.72
C THR A 304 -24.33 0.86 4.73
N LYS A 305 -23.60 0.27 3.77
CA LYS A 305 -23.32 -1.17 3.71
C LYS A 305 -22.19 -1.62 4.64
N ILE A 306 -21.48 -0.72 5.31
CA ILE A 306 -20.47 -1.09 6.30
C ILE A 306 -21.21 -1.63 7.54
N PRO A 307 -20.92 -2.88 7.95
CA PRO A 307 -21.62 -3.51 9.07
C PRO A 307 -21.34 -2.75 10.38
N PRO A 308 -22.23 -2.87 11.37
CA PRO A 308 -21.96 -2.34 12.71
C PRO A 308 -20.72 -3.01 13.31
N LEU A 309 -20.09 -2.36 14.29
CA LEU A 309 -19.00 -2.96 15.05
C LEU A 309 -19.48 -4.22 15.78
N ASP A 310 -18.72 -5.30 15.59
CA ASP A 310 -18.96 -6.58 16.24
C ASP A 310 -18.75 -6.49 17.77
N LYS A 311 -19.18 -7.51 18.53
CA LYS A 311 -19.03 -7.51 19.99
C LYS A 311 -17.56 -7.30 20.39
N PRO A 312 -17.28 -6.57 21.50
CA PRO A 312 -15.92 -6.29 21.93
C PRO A 312 -15.12 -7.60 22.04
N SER A 313 -13.92 -7.62 21.46
CA SER A 313 -13.00 -8.74 21.63
C SER A 313 -12.67 -8.88 23.12
N LYS A 314 -12.68 -10.11 23.66
CA LYS A 314 -12.15 -10.36 25.01
C LYS A 314 -10.69 -9.90 25.01
N VAL A 315 -10.39 -8.91 25.84
CA VAL A 315 -9.05 -8.31 25.96
C VAL A 315 -8.06 -9.37 26.41
N THR A 316 -7.11 -9.74 25.55
CA THR A 316 -5.91 -10.47 25.95
C THR A 316 -4.87 -9.43 26.32
N THR A 317 -4.64 -9.28 27.62
CA THR A 317 -3.54 -8.47 28.15
C THR A 317 -2.22 -9.07 27.65
N ILE A 318 -1.44 -8.29 26.91
CA ILE A 318 -0.07 -8.65 26.53
C ILE A 318 0.76 -8.61 27.83
N GLN A 319 1.18 -9.78 28.30
CA GLN A 319 2.34 -9.96 29.17
C GLN A 319 3.36 -10.83 28.44
N GLU A 320 4.62 -10.53 28.69
CA GLU A 320 5.86 -11.03 28.08
C GLU A 320 5.97 -12.57 27.94
N PRO A 321 6.84 -13.05 27.02
CA PRO A 321 6.78 -14.41 26.50
C PRO A 321 7.39 -15.44 27.45
N ASN A 322 6.76 -16.61 27.56
CA ASN A 322 7.42 -17.83 28.02
C ASN A 322 6.89 -19.08 27.28
N VAL A 323 7.84 -19.73 26.59
CA VAL A 323 8.07 -21.14 26.22
C VAL A 323 6.89 -22.13 26.08
N ALA A 324 6.91 -22.83 24.93
CA ALA A 324 6.07 -23.86 24.29
C ALA A 324 5.72 -25.14 25.13
N PRO A 325 5.02 -26.21 24.63
CA PRO A 325 4.65 -26.51 23.23
C PRO A 325 3.30 -27.29 22.94
N GLN A 326 3.04 -27.45 21.62
CA GLN A 326 2.24 -28.47 20.90
C GLN A 326 0.69 -28.43 20.86
N GLY A 327 0.17 -28.20 19.64
CA GLY A 327 -0.61 -29.21 18.91
C GLY A 327 -2.14 -29.08 18.88
N SER A 328 -2.69 -28.56 17.77
CA SER A 328 -3.82 -29.17 17.03
C SER A 328 -4.16 -28.35 15.78
N SER A 329 -4.44 -29.07 14.68
CA SER A 329 -4.85 -28.51 13.40
C SER A 329 -6.29 -28.02 13.45
N GLU A 330 -6.56 -26.78 13.04
CA GLU A 330 -7.92 -26.34 12.71
C GLU A 330 -7.99 -25.81 11.27
N HIS A 331 -8.93 -26.39 10.53
CA HIS A 331 -9.22 -26.11 9.13
C HIS A 331 -9.63 -24.64 8.90
N LYS A 332 -8.87 -23.93 8.05
CA LYS A 332 -9.21 -22.59 7.52
C LYS A 332 -10.47 -22.65 6.64
N VAL A 333 -11.52 -21.92 7.02
CA VAL A 333 -12.67 -21.60 6.15
C VAL A 333 -12.29 -20.44 5.21
N PRO A 334 -12.59 -20.47 3.89
CA PRO A 334 -12.07 -19.49 2.93
C PRO A 334 -12.78 -18.13 3.05
N LYS A 335 -12.02 -17.02 3.15
CA LYS A 335 -12.51 -15.64 3.10
C LYS A 335 -12.74 -15.17 1.64
N PRO A 336 -13.66 -14.20 1.38
CA PRO A 336 -14.08 -13.83 0.03
C PRO A 336 -12.99 -13.02 -0.72
N LYS A 337 -12.66 -13.45 -1.94
CA LYS A 337 -11.57 -12.90 -2.78
C LYS A 337 -11.89 -11.48 -3.30
N LYS A 338 -10.99 -10.51 -3.09
CA LYS A 338 -10.98 -9.18 -3.77
C LYS A 338 -11.05 -9.37 -5.30
N LYS A 339 -11.80 -8.51 -6.00
CA LYS A 339 -11.82 -8.51 -7.49
C LYS A 339 -10.48 -8.00 -8.01
N ARG A 340 -9.73 -8.86 -8.69
CA ARG A 340 -8.45 -8.55 -9.35
C ARG A 340 -8.62 -7.44 -10.39
N THR A 341 -7.63 -6.55 -10.51
CA THR A 341 -7.58 -5.57 -11.61
C THR A 341 -7.41 -6.28 -12.96
N ARG A 342 -7.55 -5.53 -14.06
CA ARG A 342 -7.37 -6.09 -15.41
C ARG A 342 -5.91 -6.51 -15.64
N SER A 343 -4.94 -5.71 -15.20
CA SER A 343 -3.51 -6.00 -15.30
C SER A 343 -3.12 -7.19 -14.43
N GLU A 344 -3.54 -7.24 -13.16
CA GLU A 344 -3.33 -8.39 -12.26
C GLU A 344 -3.91 -9.69 -12.83
N THR A 345 -5.11 -9.61 -13.43
CA THR A 345 -5.74 -10.75 -14.09
C THR A 345 -4.95 -11.18 -15.32
N ALA A 346 -4.45 -10.23 -16.11
CA ALA A 346 -3.66 -10.52 -17.30
C ALA A 346 -2.29 -11.13 -16.94
N ALA A 347 -1.60 -10.60 -15.93
CA ALA A 347 -0.36 -11.15 -15.39
C ALA A 347 -0.56 -12.56 -14.82
N SER A 348 -1.65 -12.78 -14.07
CA SER A 348 -2.03 -14.11 -13.57
C SER A 348 -2.23 -15.12 -14.72
N LYS A 349 -2.92 -14.69 -15.81
CA LYS A 349 -3.12 -15.53 -17.00
C LYS A 349 -1.81 -15.80 -17.73
N TRP A 350 -0.93 -14.82 -17.81
CA TRP A 350 0.40 -14.95 -18.40
C TRP A 350 1.22 -16.02 -17.67
N LEU A 351 1.28 -15.95 -16.33
CA LEU A 351 1.97 -16.96 -15.50
C LEU A 351 1.30 -18.34 -15.62
N SER A 352 -0.03 -18.40 -15.68
CA SER A 352 -0.76 -19.65 -15.89
C SER A 352 -0.44 -20.30 -17.24
N ARG A 353 -0.27 -19.51 -18.30
CA ARG A 353 0.18 -19.99 -19.62
C ARG A 353 1.60 -20.54 -19.55
N LEU A 354 2.51 -19.87 -18.84
CA LEU A 354 3.88 -20.36 -18.60
C LEU A 354 3.88 -21.69 -17.81
N LYS A 355 3.00 -21.83 -16.80
CA LYS A 355 2.83 -23.10 -16.08
C LYS A 355 2.36 -24.23 -17.01
N GLY A 356 1.54 -23.92 -18.02
CA GLY A 356 1.18 -24.85 -19.09
C GLY A 356 2.39 -25.36 -19.86
N PHE A 357 3.29 -24.46 -20.27
CA PHE A 357 4.55 -24.83 -20.92
C PHE A 357 5.42 -25.73 -20.05
N ASN A 358 5.59 -25.41 -18.76
CA ASN A 358 6.37 -26.22 -17.83
C ASN A 358 5.83 -27.66 -17.71
N ARG A 359 4.50 -27.83 -17.73
CA ARG A 359 3.87 -29.17 -17.75
C ARG A 359 4.18 -29.94 -19.04
N GLU A 360 4.17 -29.27 -20.20
CA GLU A 360 4.53 -29.91 -21.47
C GLU A 360 5.98 -30.40 -21.45
N LEU A 361 6.91 -29.61 -20.91
CA LEU A 361 8.32 -30.03 -20.79
C LEU A 361 8.49 -31.26 -19.89
N VAL A 362 7.77 -31.31 -18.77
CA VAL A 362 7.80 -32.45 -17.84
C VAL A 362 7.20 -33.71 -18.46
N GLN A 363 6.26 -33.62 -19.40
CA GLN A 363 5.72 -34.79 -20.09
C GLN A 363 6.68 -35.34 -21.15
N VAL A 364 7.45 -34.46 -21.78
CA VAL A 364 8.42 -34.85 -22.81
C VAL A 364 9.62 -35.58 -22.18
N ALA A 365 10.15 -35.13 -21.05
CA ALA A 365 11.34 -35.76 -20.45
C ALA A 365 11.19 -37.29 -20.16
N PRO A 366 10.10 -37.77 -19.52
CA PRO A 366 9.84 -39.21 -19.34
C PRO A 366 9.59 -39.95 -20.66
N ALA A 367 8.91 -39.32 -21.63
CA ALA A 367 8.60 -39.94 -22.93
C ALA A 367 9.87 -40.22 -23.76
N VAL A 368 10.93 -39.45 -23.54
CA VAL A 368 12.24 -39.61 -24.19
C VAL A 368 13.17 -40.53 -23.37
N GLY A 369 12.67 -41.15 -22.28
CA GLY A 369 13.46 -42.07 -21.45
C GLY A 369 14.51 -41.37 -20.57
N LEU A 370 14.38 -40.07 -20.34
CA LEU A 370 15.34 -39.23 -19.61
C LEU A 370 15.00 -39.25 -18.11
N SER A 371 15.23 -40.39 -17.46
CA SER A 371 14.97 -40.55 -16.02
C SER A 371 16.04 -39.92 -15.13
N ASP A 372 17.21 -39.57 -15.68
CA ASP A 372 18.35 -39.08 -14.90
C ASP A 372 18.90 -37.76 -15.49
N VAL A 373 18.49 -36.64 -14.89
CA VAL A 373 19.06 -35.32 -15.21
C VAL A 373 20.34 -35.19 -14.40
N SER A 374 21.48 -35.53 -15.01
CA SER A 374 22.78 -35.66 -14.35
C SER A 374 23.25 -34.41 -13.57
N ARG A 375 22.68 -33.23 -13.87
CA ARG A 375 22.79 -32.02 -13.04
C ARG A 375 21.64 -31.07 -13.35
N ARG A 376 20.90 -30.62 -12.34
CA ARG A 376 19.87 -29.58 -12.49
C ARG A 376 20.53 -28.21 -12.69
N VAL A 377 19.84 -27.32 -13.39
CA VAL A 377 20.26 -25.93 -13.54
C VAL A 377 20.25 -25.25 -12.17
N ARG A 378 21.34 -24.57 -11.84
CA ARG A 378 21.54 -23.85 -10.58
C ARG A 378 21.37 -22.36 -10.81
N ILE A 379 20.45 -21.73 -10.07
CA ILE A 379 20.17 -20.29 -10.18
C ILE A 379 20.45 -19.64 -8.83
N ALA A 380 21.40 -18.70 -8.80
CA ALA A 380 21.68 -17.87 -7.65
C ALA A 380 20.92 -16.55 -7.73
N ILE A 381 20.27 -16.17 -6.63
CA ILE A 381 19.52 -14.93 -6.50
C ILE A 381 20.19 -14.10 -5.42
N LEU A 382 20.69 -12.93 -5.82
CA LEU A 382 21.32 -11.96 -4.94
C LEU A 382 20.27 -10.90 -4.65
N ASP A 383 19.78 -10.80 -3.41
CA ASP A 383 18.71 -9.86 -3.06
C ASP A 383 18.61 -9.61 -1.54
N THR A 384 17.42 -9.23 -1.04
CA THR A 384 17.14 -8.96 0.39
C THR A 384 17.04 -10.21 1.26
N GLY A 385 17.00 -11.38 0.62
CA GLY A 385 16.95 -12.68 1.28
C GLY A 385 15.83 -13.58 0.78
N CYS A 386 15.42 -14.55 1.60
CA CYS A 386 14.29 -15.43 1.32
C CYS A 386 13.64 -15.90 2.63
N ASP A 387 12.34 -15.70 2.75
CA ASP A 387 11.52 -16.39 3.75
C ASP A 387 11.14 -17.77 3.22
N ASP A 388 11.93 -18.78 3.59
CA ASP A 388 11.73 -20.17 3.20
C ASP A 388 10.54 -20.85 3.91
N ASN A 389 9.91 -20.16 4.87
CA ASN A 389 8.68 -20.59 5.53
C ASN A 389 7.40 -20.09 4.83
N ALA A 390 7.53 -19.33 3.74
CA ALA A 390 6.37 -18.91 2.96
C ALA A 390 5.65 -20.15 2.36
N PRO A 391 4.30 -20.22 2.39
CA PRO A 391 3.54 -21.40 1.93
C PRO A 391 3.87 -21.91 0.53
N PHE A 392 4.38 -21.03 -0.35
CA PHE A 392 4.82 -21.38 -1.70
C PHE A 392 5.89 -22.47 -1.74
N PHE A 393 6.85 -22.45 -0.81
CA PHE A 393 8.01 -23.34 -0.79
C PHE A 393 7.68 -24.78 -0.37
N PHE A 394 6.53 -24.99 0.27
CA PHE A 394 6.02 -26.32 0.61
C PHE A 394 5.19 -26.97 -0.50
N SER A 395 5.08 -26.33 -1.68
CA SER A 395 4.36 -26.95 -2.79
C SER A 395 5.20 -28.09 -3.43
N PRO A 396 4.61 -29.26 -3.74
CA PRO A 396 5.37 -30.43 -4.22
C PRO A 396 6.19 -30.20 -5.50
N ASP A 397 5.79 -29.20 -6.30
CA ASP A 397 6.47 -28.85 -7.53
C ASP A 397 7.86 -28.22 -7.27
N VAL A 398 8.02 -27.50 -6.15
CA VAL A 398 9.21 -26.68 -5.82
C VAL A 398 9.85 -27.04 -4.47
N GLU A 399 9.27 -27.97 -3.71
CA GLU A 399 9.81 -28.43 -2.44
C GLU A 399 11.25 -28.97 -2.62
N GLY A 400 12.12 -28.60 -1.69
CA GLY A 400 13.54 -28.96 -1.72
C GLY A 400 14.33 -28.39 -2.89
N ARG A 401 13.81 -27.36 -3.59
CA ARG A 401 14.58 -26.63 -4.62
C ARG A 401 15.50 -25.57 -4.06
N LEU A 402 15.19 -24.97 -2.91
CA LEU A 402 16.13 -24.11 -2.19
C LEU A 402 17.24 -25.01 -1.62
N LYS A 403 18.46 -24.87 -2.14
CA LYS A 403 19.60 -25.76 -1.84
C LYS A 403 20.55 -25.22 -0.81
N ASP A 404 20.81 -23.92 -0.86
CA ASP A 404 21.76 -23.28 0.03
C ASP A 404 21.47 -21.79 0.16
N TRP A 405 22.01 -21.22 1.23
CA TRP A 405 21.80 -19.86 1.66
C TRP A 405 23.12 -19.23 2.12
N LYS A 406 23.31 -17.94 1.83
CA LYS A 406 24.42 -17.17 2.39
C LYS A 406 24.00 -15.76 2.72
N ASP A 407 24.23 -15.35 3.96
CA ASP A 407 24.00 -13.97 4.39
C ASP A 407 25.31 -13.19 4.48
N TRP A 408 25.44 -12.15 3.66
CA TRP A 408 26.56 -11.21 3.69
C TRP A 408 26.26 -9.94 4.49
N VAL A 409 25.05 -9.83 5.05
CA VAL A 409 24.62 -8.66 5.81
C VAL A 409 24.87 -8.86 7.30
N ASP A 410 24.22 -9.85 7.90
CA ASP A 410 24.32 -10.13 9.35
C ASP A 410 25.06 -11.44 9.65
N GLY A 411 25.37 -12.23 8.62
CA GLY A 411 26.01 -13.54 8.77
C GLY A 411 25.08 -14.61 9.35
N SER A 412 23.76 -14.46 9.17
CA SER A 412 22.77 -15.46 9.61
C SER A 412 22.94 -16.78 8.87
N ASP A 413 22.96 -17.88 9.63
CA ASP A 413 22.93 -19.25 9.12
C ASP A 413 21.53 -19.71 8.71
N GLN A 414 20.49 -18.92 9.01
CA GLN A 414 19.10 -19.23 8.65
C GLN A 414 18.61 -18.27 7.55
N PRO A 415 17.86 -18.77 6.54
CA PRO A 415 17.20 -17.92 5.56
C PRO A 415 16.27 -16.92 6.24
N GLU A 416 16.42 -15.65 5.88
CA GLU A 416 15.51 -14.60 6.33
C GLU A 416 15.28 -13.56 5.24
N ASP A 417 14.09 -12.98 5.21
CA ASP A 417 13.78 -11.80 4.40
C ASP A 417 12.87 -10.88 5.20
N CYS A 418 13.41 -9.79 5.71
CA CYS A 418 12.65 -8.82 6.47
C CYS A 418 11.83 -7.87 5.59
N HIS A 419 12.13 -7.79 4.30
CA HIS A 419 11.44 -6.89 3.37
C HIS A 419 10.42 -7.64 2.51
N GLY A 420 10.80 -8.79 1.94
CA GLY A 420 9.95 -9.62 1.09
C GLY A 420 10.27 -9.54 -0.41
N HIS A 421 11.20 -8.69 -0.84
CA HIS A 421 11.54 -8.53 -2.26
C HIS A 421 12.28 -9.75 -2.80
N GLY A 422 13.28 -10.24 -2.08
CA GLY A 422 13.99 -11.45 -2.42
C GLY A 422 13.06 -12.68 -2.44
N THR A 423 12.19 -12.84 -1.45
CA THR A 423 11.18 -13.91 -1.40
C THR A 423 10.27 -13.89 -2.62
N HIS A 424 9.84 -12.69 -3.05
CA HIS A 424 9.02 -12.49 -4.25
C HIS A 424 9.73 -12.98 -5.51
N LEU A 425 10.99 -12.60 -5.69
CA LEU A 425 11.80 -12.96 -6.84
C LEU A 425 12.20 -14.42 -6.88
N VAL A 426 12.60 -15.00 -5.75
CA VAL A 426 12.87 -16.44 -5.59
C VAL A 426 11.64 -17.24 -6.04
N SER A 427 10.48 -16.83 -5.58
CA SER A 427 9.22 -17.49 -5.93
C SER A 427 8.87 -17.32 -7.41
N LEU A 428 9.13 -16.16 -8.02
CA LEU A 428 8.93 -15.94 -9.46
C LEU A 428 9.86 -16.81 -10.32
N VAL A 429 11.14 -16.88 -9.96
CA VAL A 429 12.11 -17.73 -10.65
C VAL A 429 11.66 -19.19 -10.59
N LEU A 430 11.21 -19.68 -9.44
CA LEU A 430 10.69 -21.05 -9.29
C LEU A 430 9.36 -21.29 -10.03
N LYS A 431 8.47 -20.29 -10.14
CA LYS A 431 7.27 -20.40 -10.98
C LYS A 431 7.64 -20.60 -12.45
N CYS A 432 8.74 -19.99 -12.91
CA CYS A 432 9.24 -20.10 -14.27
C CYS A 432 10.05 -21.38 -14.49
N ALA A 433 10.92 -21.75 -13.55
CA ALA A 433 11.82 -22.91 -13.61
C ALA A 433 11.65 -23.83 -12.37
N PRO A 434 10.53 -24.55 -12.23
CA PRO A 434 10.22 -25.34 -11.02
C PRO A 434 11.18 -26.51 -10.78
N LYS A 435 11.99 -26.90 -11.78
CA LYS A 435 12.96 -28.00 -11.68
C LYS A 435 14.40 -27.52 -11.45
N ALA A 436 14.64 -26.20 -11.44
CA ALA A 436 15.93 -25.62 -11.10
C ALA A 436 16.20 -25.72 -9.61
N ASP A 437 17.49 -25.78 -9.26
CA ASP A 437 17.97 -25.68 -7.89
C ASP A 437 18.32 -24.20 -7.63
N ILE A 438 17.83 -23.67 -6.50
CA ILE A 438 17.92 -22.25 -6.16
C ILE A 438 18.89 -22.07 -5.00
N TYR A 439 19.71 -21.03 -5.12
CA TYR A 439 20.66 -20.59 -4.13
C TYR A 439 20.40 -19.12 -3.84
N VAL A 440 20.36 -18.72 -2.57
CA VAL A 440 20.02 -17.34 -2.22
C VAL A 440 21.15 -16.70 -1.44
N ALA A 441 21.65 -15.58 -1.95
CA ALA A 441 22.63 -14.75 -1.27
C ALA A 441 21.94 -13.45 -0.83
N ARG A 442 21.81 -13.26 0.47
CA ARG A 442 21.35 -11.98 1.03
C ARG A 442 22.51 -11.00 1.06
N VAL A 443 22.33 -9.89 0.35
CA VAL A 443 23.36 -8.86 0.18
C VAL A 443 22.97 -7.51 0.79
N ALA A 444 21.68 -7.30 1.10
CA ALA A 444 21.16 -6.16 1.85
C ALA A 444 19.87 -6.53 2.63
N LYS A 445 19.37 -5.67 3.53
CA LYS A 445 18.11 -5.92 4.27
C LYS A 445 16.86 -5.43 3.52
N SER A 446 17.02 -4.41 2.67
CA SER A 446 15.96 -3.82 1.85
C SER A 446 16.51 -3.40 0.49
N PRO A 447 15.64 -3.16 -0.51
CA PRO A 447 16.08 -2.72 -1.83
C PRO A 447 16.86 -1.40 -1.80
N ASP A 448 16.47 -0.46 -0.93
CA ASP A 448 17.17 0.83 -0.81
C ASP A 448 18.61 0.66 -0.31
N GLN A 449 18.87 -0.34 0.55
CA GLN A 449 20.21 -0.64 1.06
C GLN A 449 21.08 -1.41 0.06
N LEU A 450 20.50 -2.00 -1.00
CA LEU A 450 21.28 -2.65 -2.06
C LEU A 450 22.22 -1.66 -2.75
N LEU A 451 21.85 -0.37 -2.79
CA LEU A 451 22.62 0.72 -3.38
C LEU A 451 23.96 0.97 -2.68
N ASP A 452 24.08 0.59 -1.41
CA ASP A 452 25.30 0.78 -0.60
C ASP A 452 26.05 -0.54 -0.35
N SER A 453 25.60 -1.64 -0.97
CA SER A 453 26.05 -3.00 -0.65
C SER A 453 26.99 -3.61 -1.72
N SER A 454 27.71 -2.77 -2.48
CA SER A 454 28.48 -3.24 -3.65
C SER A 454 29.54 -4.30 -3.32
N GLU A 455 30.22 -4.18 -2.19
CA GLU A 455 31.17 -5.18 -1.68
C GLU A 455 30.51 -6.53 -1.35
N ASN A 456 29.31 -6.50 -0.75
CA ASN A 456 28.56 -7.72 -0.46
C ASN A 456 28.11 -8.39 -1.76
N VAL A 457 27.68 -7.61 -2.74
CA VAL A 457 27.31 -8.12 -4.08
C VAL A 457 28.52 -8.76 -4.77
N ALA A 458 29.69 -8.14 -4.76
CA ALA A 458 30.90 -8.70 -5.37
C ALA A 458 31.32 -10.04 -4.72
N LYS A 459 31.25 -10.14 -3.38
CA LYS A 459 31.49 -11.39 -2.64
C LYS A 459 30.46 -12.45 -2.98
N ALA A 460 29.18 -12.08 -3.07
CA ALA A 460 28.11 -12.99 -3.42
C ALA A 460 28.23 -13.53 -4.85
N ILE A 461 28.63 -12.70 -5.83
CA ILE A 461 28.91 -13.14 -7.21
C ILE A 461 30.03 -14.18 -7.22
N SER A 462 31.12 -13.90 -6.50
CA SER A 462 32.27 -14.80 -6.40
C SER A 462 31.88 -16.14 -5.78
N TRP A 463 31.11 -16.10 -4.69
CA TRP A 463 30.60 -17.29 -4.00
C TRP A 463 29.65 -18.11 -4.87
N ALA A 464 28.66 -17.45 -5.51
CA ALA A 464 27.70 -18.11 -6.39
C ALA A 464 28.38 -18.80 -7.58
N SER A 465 29.43 -18.18 -8.13
CA SER A 465 30.21 -18.77 -9.23
C SER A 465 31.08 -19.96 -8.79
N ARG A 466 31.75 -19.87 -7.63
CA ARG A 466 32.76 -20.85 -7.20
C ARG A 466 32.18 -21.99 -6.38
N GLU A 467 31.43 -21.67 -5.33
CA GLU A 467 30.97 -22.65 -4.33
C GLU A 467 29.66 -23.29 -4.77
N TRP A 468 28.73 -22.47 -5.26
CA TRP A 468 27.44 -22.98 -5.76
C TRP A 468 27.52 -23.44 -7.21
N GLU A 469 28.54 -23.01 -7.94
CA GLU A 469 28.70 -23.27 -9.37
C GLU A 469 27.43 -22.91 -10.17
N ALA A 470 26.84 -21.76 -9.85
CA ALA A 470 25.61 -21.29 -10.47
C ALA A 470 25.75 -21.21 -12.00
N ASP A 471 24.70 -21.61 -12.71
CA ASP A 471 24.59 -21.42 -14.16
C ASP A 471 24.05 -20.02 -14.47
N ILE A 472 23.23 -19.48 -13.57
CA ILE A 472 22.58 -18.17 -13.69
C ILE A 472 22.72 -17.41 -12.37
N ILE A 473 23.09 -16.14 -12.44
CA ILE A 473 23.06 -15.17 -11.33
C ILE A 473 22.06 -14.07 -11.69
N SER A 474 21.04 -13.89 -10.84
CA SER A 474 20.00 -12.85 -10.97
C SER A 474 20.24 -11.74 -9.96
N MET A 475 20.32 -10.49 -10.44
CA MET A 475 20.55 -9.27 -9.66
C MET A 475 19.44 -8.25 -9.94
N SER A 476 18.39 -8.27 -9.14
CA SER A 476 17.18 -7.47 -9.39
C SER A 476 17.24 -6.07 -8.78
N PHE A 477 18.40 -5.42 -8.90
CA PHE A 477 18.73 -4.11 -8.36
C PHE A 477 19.78 -3.43 -9.26
N GLY A 478 20.10 -2.17 -8.97
CA GLY A 478 21.19 -1.50 -9.67
C GLY A 478 21.67 -0.23 -8.98
N PHE A 479 22.89 0.17 -9.32
CA PHE A 479 23.61 1.35 -8.88
C PHE A 479 23.62 2.38 -10.01
N ALA A 480 23.55 3.67 -9.66
CA ALA A 480 23.66 4.75 -10.65
C ALA A 480 25.03 4.76 -11.34
N ASP A 481 26.09 4.46 -10.58
CA ASP A 481 27.48 4.43 -11.02
C ASP A 481 28.05 3.03 -11.08
N GLU A 482 29.04 2.83 -11.95
CA GLU A 482 29.73 1.55 -12.06
C GLU A 482 30.48 1.23 -10.77
N GLN A 483 30.38 -0.02 -10.32
CA GLN A 483 31.06 -0.50 -9.13
C GLN A 483 32.21 -1.42 -9.56
N PRO A 484 33.48 -0.97 -9.48
CA PRO A 484 34.63 -1.75 -9.97
C PRO A 484 34.71 -3.16 -9.38
N CYS A 485 34.43 -3.31 -8.08
CA CYS A 485 34.46 -4.60 -7.39
C CYS A 485 33.45 -5.62 -7.97
N ILE A 486 32.27 -5.15 -8.38
CA ILE A 486 31.26 -5.99 -9.03
C ILE A 486 31.70 -6.34 -10.46
N SER A 487 32.21 -5.37 -11.23
CA SER A 487 32.74 -5.61 -12.58
C SER A 487 33.86 -6.66 -12.57
N ASP A 488 34.77 -6.56 -11.60
CA ASP A 488 35.88 -7.51 -11.44
C ASP A 488 35.37 -8.90 -11.02
N ALA A 489 34.40 -8.99 -10.11
CA ALA A 489 33.78 -10.25 -9.73
C ALA A 489 33.08 -10.94 -10.91
N ILE A 490 32.39 -10.18 -11.78
CA ILE A 490 31.75 -10.70 -13.00
C ILE A 490 32.82 -11.23 -13.98
N ARG A 491 33.88 -10.47 -14.22
CA ARG A 491 34.97 -10.88 -15.13
C ARG A 491 35.69 -12.13 -14.64
N GLU A 492 35.98 -12.20 -13.34
CA GLU A 492 36.62 -13.36 -12.73
C GLU A 492 35.72 -14.60 -12.81
N ALA A 493 34.42 -14.46 -12.53
CA ALA A 493 33.46 -15.54 -12.69
C ALA A 493 33.39 -16.05 -14.14
N LEU A 494 33.35 -15.16 -15.14
CA LEU A 494 33.38 -15.56 -16.55
C LEU A 494 34.66 -16.30 -16.91
N TYR A 495 35.82 -15.80 -16.47
CA TYR A 495 37.11 -16.45 -16.71
C TYR A 495 37.15 -17.86 -16.13
N GLN A 496 36.78 -18.02 -14.86
CA GLN A 496 36.79 -19.31 -14.16
C GLN A 496 35.77 -20.30 -14.72
N ARG A 497 34.61 -19.80 -15.15
CA ARG A 497 33.51 -20.61 -15.70
C ARG A 497 33.62 -20.77 -17.21
N LYS A 498 34.67 -20.27 -17.87
CA LYS A 498 34.88 -20.32 -19.33
C LYS A 498 33.64 -19.79 -20.08
N ASP A 499 33.20 -18.60 -19.70
CA ASP A 499 31.99 -17.92 -20.19
C ASP A 499 30.67 -18.71 -20.02
N SER A 500 30.67 -19.80 -19.25
CA SER A 500 29.51 -20.67 -19.04
C SER A 500 28.75 -20.32 -17.76
N ILE A 501 28.45 -19.03 -17.60
CA ILE A 501 27.62 -18.48 -16.52
C ILE A 501 26.89 -17.23 -17.05
N LEU A 502 25.61 -17.11 -16.72
CA LEU A 502 24.75 -16.02 -17.19
C LEU A 502 24.45 -15.04 -16.06
N PHE A 503 24.52 -13.74 -16.37
CA PHE A 503 24.16 -12.68 -15.43
C PHE A 503 22.94 -11.93 -15.96
N PHE A 504 21.91 -11.79 -15.13
CA PHE A 504 20.72 -10.99 -15.42
C PHE A 504 20.62 -9.85 -14.42
N ALA A 505 20.27 -8.66 -14.90
CA ALA A 505 20.02 -7.53 -14.00
C ALA A 505 18.88 -6.61 -14.46
N ALA A 506 18.26 -5.97 -13.47
CA ALA A 506 17.16 -5.03 -13.65
C ALA A 506 17.66 -3.72 -14.27
N ALA A 507 17.02 -3.28 -15.35
CA ALA A 507 17.49 -2.12 -16.11
C ALA A 507 17.41 -0.79 -15.31
N SER A 508 16.28 -0.52 -14.66
CA SER A 508 15.98 0.65 -13.79
C SER A 508 14.45 0.77 -13.65
N ASN A 509 13.96 1.48 -12.63
CA ASN A 509 12.53 1.81 -12.46
C ASN A 509 12.25 3.33 -12.48
N PHE A 510 13.22 4.15 -12.86
CA PHE A 510 13.11 5.62 -12.82
C PHE A 510 12.61 6.24 -14.13
N GLY A 511 12.20 5.40 -15.09
CA GLY A 511 11.74 5.85 -16.40
C GLY A 511 12.81 6.66 -17.14
N ALA A 512 12.37 7.63 -17.93
CA ALA A 512 13.27 8.55 -18.63
C ALA A 512 13.99 9.56 -17.71
N ASN A 513 13.77 9.53 -16.39
CA ASN A 513 14.43 10.43 -15.45
C ASN A 513 15.83 9.96 -15.06
N ASP A 514 16.20 8.73 -15.40
CA ASP A 514 17.54 8.19 -15.18
C ASP A 514 17.97 7.24 -16.32
N ARG A 515 19.27 7.00 -16.42
CA ARG A 515 19.85 6.02 -17.35
C ARG A 515 19.67 4.59 -16.83
N GLU A 516 20.02 3.63 -17.68
CA GLU A 516 20.17 2.24 -17.27
C GLU A 516 21.22 2.10 -16.16
N MET A 517 20.86 1.37 -15.11
CA MET A 517 21.68 1.18 -13.93
C MET A 517 22.73 0.08 -14.13
N PHE A 518 23.80 0.15 -13.35
CA PHE A 518 24.79 -0.91 -13.24
C PHE A 518 24.32 -1.95 -12.21
N PRO A 519 24.43 -3.27 -12.39
CA PRO A 519 25.21 -3.97 -13.40
C PRO A 519 24.46 -4.25 -14.71
N ALA A 520 23.19 -3.87 -14.88
CA ALA A 520 22.45 -4.13 -16.12
C ALA A 520 23.16 -3.57 -17.36
N ARG A 521 23.81 -2.41 -17.23
CA ARG A 521 24.61 -1.81 -18.30
C ARG A 521 25.99 -2.45 -18.55
N HIS A 522 26.43 -3.42 -17.75
CA HIS A 522 27.73 -4.08 -17.94
C HIS A 522 27.66 -5.01 -19.17
N ASP A 523 28.68 -5.01 -20.01
CA ASP A 523 28.66 -5.70 -21.33
C ASP A 523 28.46 -7.22 -21.24
N SER A 524 28.86 -7.83 -20.13
CA SER A 524 28.66 -9.27 -19.87
C SER A 524 27.34 -9.61 -19.18
N VAL A 525 26.48 -8.61 -18.92
CA VAL A 525 25.18 -8.80 -18.27
C VAL A 525 24.06 -8.70 -19.32
N ILE A 526 22.98 -9.43 -19.07
CA ILE A 526 21.75 -9.36 -19.85
C ILE A 526 20.78 -8.45 -19.10
N SER A 527 20.64 -7.21 -19.58
CA SER A 527 19.67 -6.23 -19.05
C SER A 527 18.24 -6.61 -19.43
N ILE A 528 17.32 -6.52 -18.46
CA ILE A 528 15.90 -6.85 -18.64
C ILE A 528 15.01 -5.67 -18.23
N ARG A 529 14.08 -5.34 -19.12
CA ARG A 529 13.03 -4.32 -18.93
C ARG A 529 11.66 -4.95 -18.64
N GLY A 530 10.76 -4.19 -18.02
CA GLY A 530 9.43 -4.66 -17.64
C GLY A 530 8.36 -4.31 -18.66
N THR A 531 7.48 -5.27 -18.95
CA THR A 531 6.32 -5.09 -19.83
C THR A 531 5.02 -5.44 -19.10
N ASN A 532 3.88 -4.97 -19.61
CA ASN A 532 2.62 -5.64 -19.28
C ASN A 532 2.52 -7.04 -19.93
N ALA A 533 1.41 -7.72 -19.68
CA ALA A 533 1.13 -9.06 -20.21
C ALA A 533 0.92 -9.14 -21.73
N ASN A 534 0.82 -8.00 -22.43
CA ASN A 534 0.71 -7.93 -23.89
C ASN A 534 2.06 -7.61 -24.57
N GLY A 535 3.10 -7.30 -23.80
CA GLY A 535 4.42 -6.95 -24.31
C GLY A 535 4.64 -5.46 -24.54
N ASP A 536 3.74 -4.58 -24.05
CA ASP A 536 4.02 -3.14 -24.04
C ASP A 536 4.99 -2.84 -22.90
N PHE A 537 6.05 -2.10 -23.21
CA PHE A 537 7.05 -1.68 -22.23
C PHE A 537 6.50 -0.55 -21.37
N GLU A 538 6.58 -0.73 -20.05
CA GLU A 538 6.08 0.21 -19.06
C GLU A 538 6.93 1.47 -18.94
N ASP A 539 6.35 2.52 -18.35
CA ASP A 539 6.95 3.85 -18.23
C ASP A 539 8.12 3.92 -17.22
N PHE A 540 8.18 2.98 -16.28
CA PHE A 540 9.29 2.87 -15.33
C PHE A 540 10.62 2.43 -15.99
N ASN A 541 10.62 1.96 -17.24
CA ASN A 541 11.85 1.50 -17.89
C ASN A 541 12.77 2.66 -18.32
N PRO A 542 14.10 2.47 -18.23
CA PRO A 542 15.05 3.46 -18.72
C PRO A 542 15.06 3.50 -20.27
N PRO A 543 15.53 4.61 -20.85
CA PRO A 543 15.75 4.73 -22.29
C PRO A 543 16.67 3.62 -22.84
N ARG A 544 16.56 3.34 -24.15
CA ARG A 544 17.49 2.47 -24.87
C ARG A 544 18.85 3.16 -25.02
N ARG A 545 19.95 2.42 -24.82
CA ARG A 545 21.29 2.93 -25.10
C ARG A 545 21.57 2.90 -26.60
N GLU A 546 22.40 3.83 -27.08
CA GLU A 546 22.74 3.92 -28.50
C GLU A 546 23.43 2.65 -29.04
N ASP A 547 24.24 2.00 -28.21
CA ASP A 547 25.00 0.78 -28.52
C ASP A 547 24.23 -0.53 -28.27
N GLU A 548 23.02 -0.45 -27.71
CA GLU A 548 22.22 -1.61 -27.35
C GLU A 548 21.53 -2.20 -28.58
N ALA A 549 22.08 -3.27 -29.14
CA ALA A 549 21.57 -3.91 -30.36
C ALA A 549 20.09 -4.34 -30.27
N ALA A 550 19.64 -4.79 -29.10
CA ALA A 550 18.25 -5.14 -28.84
C ALA A 550 17.94 -4.99 -27.35
N VAL A 551 16.73 -4.50 -27.07
CA VAL A 551 16.17 -4.32 -25.74
C VAL A 551 15.27 -5.51 -25.43
N PHE A 552 15.59 -6.30 -24.41
CA PHE A 552 14.72 -7.40 -23.98
C PHE A 552 13.81 -6.95 -22.84
N GLY A 553 12.54 -7.29 -22.93
CA GLY A 553 11.60 -7.13 -21.83
C GLY A 553 10.63 -8.30 -21.72
N THR A 554 10.18 -8.56 -20.50
CA THR A 554 9.14 -9.56 -20.23
C THR A 554 8.21 -9.04 -19.14
N LEU A 555 7.23 -9.86 -18.74
CA LEU A 555 6.21 -9.46 -17.77
C LEU A 555 6.85 -8.82 -16.52
N GLY A 556 6.44 -7.60 -16.20
CA GLY A 556 6.93 -6.84 -15.06
C GLY A 556 5.89 -5.89 -14.45
N LEU A 557 4.63 -5.94 -14.89
CA LEU A 557 3.52 -5.15 -14.33
C LEU A 557 2.54 -6.07 -13.59
N ASP A 558 2.25 -5.72 -12.34
CA ASP A 558 1.27 -6.34 -11.44
C ASP A 558 1.38 -7.87 -11.40
N VAL A 559 2.57 -8.36 -11.08
CA VAL A 559 2.88 -9.79 -11.11
C VAL A 559 2.72 -10.40 -9.72
N PRO A 560 1.85 -11.42 -9.55
CA PRO A 560 1.67 -12.09 -8.26
C PRO A 560 2.83 -13.05 -7.94
N SER A 561 3.37 -12.94 -6.73
CA SER A 561 4.32 -13.90 -6.17
C SER A 561 4.20 -13.99 -4.65
N ALA A 562 4.89 -14.95 -4.04
CA ALA A 562 4.95 -15.02 -2.58
C ALA A 562 5.62 -13.76 -2.00
N TRP A 563 5.37 -13.47 -0.74
CA TRP A 563 5.99 -12.37 -0.01
C TRP A 563 6.33 -12.85 1.39
N ALA A 564 7.40 -12.32 1.98
CA ALA A 564 7.82 -12.71 3.31
C ALA A 564 6.70 -12.47 4.34
N ASN A 565 6.51 -13.41 5.26
CA ASN A 565 5.50 -13.37 6.31
C ASN A 565 4.05 -13.23 5.80
N SER A 566 3.77 -13.62 4.56
CA SER A 566 2.42 -13.58 3.97
C SER A 566 1.96 -14.95 3.49
N ASP A 567 0.72 -15.28 3.85
CA ASP A 567 0.01 -16.47 3.34
C ASP A 567 -0.61 -16.24 1.95
N GLU A 568 -0.61 -15.00 1.44
CA GLU A 568 -1.22 -14.63 0.16
C GLU A 568 -0.17 -14.17 -0.87
N GLU A 569 -0.50 -14.30 -2.16
CA GLU A 569 0.34 -13.74 -3.21
C GLU A 569 0.21 -12.21 -3.27
N VAL A 570 1.36 -11.53 -3.32
CA VAL A 570 1.47 -10.07 -3.46
C VAL A 570 1.81 -9.71 -4.90
N TYR A 571 1.12 -8.71 -5.44
CA TYR A 571 1.34 -8.19 -6.78
C TYR A 571 2.38 -7.07 -6.73
N LYS A 572 3.44 -7.18 -7.54
CA LYS A 572 4.49 -6.15 -7.65
C LYS A 572 4.81 -5.85 -9.10
N SER A 573 5.34 -4.64 -9.33
CA SER A 573 5.72 -4.12 -10.64
C SER A 573 7.16 -3.62 -10.62
N GLY A 574 7.87 -3.76 -11.74
CA GLY A 574 9.22 -3.25 -11.93
C GLY A 574 10.09 -4.12 -12.84
N THR A 575 11.24 -3.58 -13.21
CA THR A 575 12.29 -4.32 -13.94
C THR A 575 12.92 -5.43 -13.11
N SER A 576 12.89 -5.34 -11.77
CA SER A 576 13.27 -6.41 -10.84
C SER A 576 12.44 -7.67 -11.05
N VAL A 577 11.12 -7.52 -11.14
CA VAL A 577 10.16 -8.59 -11.41
C VAL A 577 10.43 -9.24 -12.77
N ALA A 578 10.60 -8.42 -13.82
CA ALA A 578 10.88 -8.91 -15.17
C ALA A 578 12.22 -9.66 -15.25
N THR A 579 13.24 -9.20 -14.52
CA THR A 579 14.55 -9.85 -14.42
C THR A 579 14.45 -11.24 -13.82
N GLY A 580 13.70 -11.40 -12.72
CA GLY A 580 13.45 -12.72 -12.13
C GLY A 580 12.72 -13.66 -13.09
N ILE A 581 11.73 -13.17 -13.84
CA ILE A 581 11.03 -13.97 -14.86
C ILE A 581 11.98 -14.38 -15.99
N ALA A 582 12.80 -13.46 -16.51
CA ALA A 582 13.75 -13.75 -17.59
C ALA A 582 14.82 -14.77 -17.15
N ALA A 583 15.37 -14.63 -15.95
CA ALA A 583 16.30 -15.60 -15.35
C ALA A 583 15.64 -16.98 -15.19
N GLY A 584 14.38 -17.02 -14.77
CA GLY A 584 13.60 -18.25 -14.70
C GLY A 584 13.31 -18.87 -16.06
N ILE A 585 12.96 -18.09 -17.09
CA ILE A 585 12.81 -18.57 -18.47
C ILE A 585 14.12 -19.19 -18.96
N ALA A 586 15.25 -18.49 -18.78
CA ALA A 586 16.57 -19.01 -19.12
C ALA A 586 16.87 -20.33 -18.40
N GLY A 587 16.61 -20.42 -17.09
CA GLY A 587 16.83 -21.64 -16.32
C GLY A 587 15.98 -22.81 -16.79
N CYS A 588 14.72 -22.55 -17.14
CA CYS A 588 13.82 -23.57 -17.71
C CYS A 588 14.33 -24.07 -19.07
N LEU A 589 14.78 -23.15 -19.94
CA LEU A 589 15.35 -23.48 -21.25
C LEU A 589 16.67 -24.25 -21.14
N LEU A 590 17.57 -23.88 -20.22
CA LEU A 590 18.80 -24.62 -19.98
C LEU A 590 18.52 -26.04 -19.45
N GLY A 591 17.50 -26.19 -18.60
CA GLY A 591 17.07 -27.50 -18.10
C GLY A 591 16.54 -28.38 -19.21
N TYR A 592 15.67 -27.81 -20.06
CA TYR A 592 15.19 -28.47 -21.28
C TYR A 592 16.35 -28.83 -22.21
N ILE A 593 17.29 -27.91 -22.45
CA ILE A 593 18.42 -28.15 -23.36
C ILE A 593 19.33 -29.27 -22.84
N SER A 594 19.58 -29.28 -21.53
CA SER A 594 20.42 -30.27 -20.86
C SER A 594 19.87 -31.68 -20.96
N SER A 595 18.54 -31.83 -20.97
CA SER A 595 17.91 -33.14 -20.90
C SER A 595 17.99 -33.93 -22.20
N HIS A 596 18.32 -33.35 -23.36
CA HIS A 596 18.25 -34.09 -24.63
C HIS A 596 19.38 -35.11 -24.81
N PRO A 597 19.17 -36.18 -25.59
CA PRO A 597 20.20 -37.17 -25.89
C PRO A 597 21.20 -36.71 -26.97
N PRO A 598 22.40 -37.32 -27.05
CA PRO A 598 23.44 -36.97 -28.03
C PRO A 598 23.04 -37.06 -29.50
N GLU A 599 21.99 -37.80 -29.80
CA GLU A 599 21.54 -38.13 -31.16
C GLU A 599 20.83 -36.98 -31.88
N LYS A 600 20.44 -35.91 -31.16
CA LYS A 600 19.75 -34.77 -31.78
C LYS A 600 20.73 -33.87 -32.56
N PRO A 601 20.33 -33.31 -33.72
CA PRO A 601 21.12 -32.29 -34.42
C PRO A 601 21.49 -31.15 -33.49
N PHE A 602 22.68 -30.56 -33.62
CA PHE A 602 23.15 -29.43 -32.78
C PHE A 602 23.43 -29.76 -31.31
N TYR A 603 23.39 -31.04 -30.90
CA TYR A 603 23.72 -31.45 -29.52
C TYR A 603 25.08 -30.92 -29.03
N THR A 604 26.09 -30.95 -29.88
CA THR A 604 27.44 -30.44 -29.55
C THR A 604 27.46 -28.94 -29.30
N SER A 605 26.55 -28.19 -29.92
CA SER A 605 26.42 -26.74 -29.77
C SER A 605 25.60 -26.32 -28.55
N LYS A 606 24.98 -27.27 -27.84
CA LYS A 606 24.10 -26.99 -26.69
C LYS A 606 24.78 -26.17 -25.59
N TYR A 607 26.07 -26.40 -25.36
CA TYR A 607 26.85 -25.71 -24.33
C TYR A 607 26.94 -24.20 -24.57
N ARG A 608 26.77 -23.75 -25.81
CA ARG A 608 26.71 -22.32 -26.14
C ARG A 608 25.53 -21.63 -25.44
N ALA A 609 24.47 -22.34 -25.08
CA ALA A 609 23.34 -21.79 -24.34
C ALA A 609 23.73 -21.18 -22.98
N TRP A 610 24.81 -21.64 -22.35
CA TRP A 610 25.32 -21.08 -21.09
C TRP A 610 26.14 -19.81 -21.27
N THR A 611 26.46 -19.44 -22.52
CA THR A 611 27.15 -18.18 -22.82
C THR A 611 26.14 -17.06 -23.02
N ARG A 612 26.52 -15.83 -22.66
CA ARG A 612 25.68 -14.64 -22.91
C ARG A 612 25.23 -14.56 -24.37
N ARG A 613 26.14 -14.76 -25.32
CA ARG A 613 25.86 -14.70 -26.76
C ARG A 613 24.83 -15.76 -27.19
N GLY A 614 24.97 -16.98 -26.69
CA GLY A 614 24.02 -18.06 -26.94
C GLY A 614 22.63 -17.80 -26.36
N MET A 615 22.57 -17.36 -25.11
CA MET A 615 21.28 -17.04 -24.47
C MET A 615 20.58 -15.86 -25.16
N LEU A 616 21.32 -14.82 -25.56
CA LEU A 616 20.75 -13.72 -26.34
C LEU A 616 20.21 -14.19 -27.70
N ALA A 617 20.86 -15.13 -28.39
CA ALA A 617 20.35 -15.70 -29.64
C ALA A 617 19.05 -16.48 -29.42
N ILE A 618 18.99 -17.30 -28.37
CA ILE A 618 17.77 -18.00 -27.94
C ILE A 618 16.66 -16.98 -27.66
N PHE A 619 16.94 -15.95 -26.85
CA PHE A 619 15.97 -14.93 -26.50
C PHE A 619 15.44 -14.19 -27.73
N ARG A 620 16.29 -13.84 -28.71
CA ARG A 620 15.84 -13.21 -29.96
C ARG A 620 14.84 -14.07 -30.71
N VAL A 621 15.14 -15.36 -30.86
CA VAL A 621 14.29 -16.31 -31.62
C VAL A 621 12.97 -16.62 -30.91
N LEU A 622 12.91 -16.42 -29.59
CA LEU A 622 11.70 -16.57 -28.78
C LEU A 622 10.90 -15.28 -28.59
N SER A 623 11.51 -14.13 -28.88
CA SER A 623 10.88 -12.83 -28.66
C SER A 623 10.05 -12.39 -29.86
N SER A 624 8.98 -11.65 -29.59
CA SER A 624 8.22 -10.92 -30.61
C SER A 624 8.65 -9.46 -30.66
N ASN A 625 8.62 -8.84 -31.84
CA ASN A 625 8.82 -7.39 -31.95
C ASN A 625 7.67 -6.66 -31.26
N SER A 626 7.99 -5.68 -30.42
CA SER A 626 7.00 -4.73 -29.92
C SER A 626 6.73 -3.62 -30.95
N LEU A 627 5.84 -2.69 -30.62
CA LEU A 627 5.61 -1.49 -31.44
C LEU A 627 6.84 -0.57 -31.53
N LYS A 628 7.79 -0.70 -30.61
CA LYS A 628 9.06 0.06 -30.63
C LYS A 628 10.14 -0.77 -31.32
N VAL A 629 10.76 -0.20 -32.36
CA VAL A 629 11.85 -0.86 -33.10
C VAL A 629 13.01 -1.19 -32.17
N GLY A 630 13.49 -2.43 -32.22
CA GLY A 630 14.58 -2.92 -31.38
C GLY A 630 14.17 -3.36 -29.97
N TYR A 631 12.88 -3.22 -29.61
CA TYR A 631 12.32 -3.70 -28.34
C TYR A 631 11.63 -5.05 -28.55
N LEU A 632 12.14 -6.06 -27.87
CA LEU A 632 11.81 -7.47 -28.01
C LEU A 632 11.07 -7.96 -26.77
N TYR A 633 9.85 -8.44 -26.97
CA TYR A 633 9.03 -9.03 -25.92
C TYR A 633 9.34 -10.52 -25.78
N LEU A 634 10.08 -10.87 -24.73
CA LEU A 634 10.52 -12.22 -24.42
C LEU A 634 9.39 -13.04 -23.81
N THR A 635 9.08 -14.16 -24.48
CA THR A 635 8.09 -15.15 -24.04
C THR A 635 8.54 -16.55 -24.46
N VAL A 636 7.78 -17.59 -24.11
CA VAL A 636 8.00 -18.97 -24.59
C VAL A 636 6.85 -19.46 -25.47
N TRP A 637 5.99 -18.54 -25.92
CA TRP A 637 4.72 -18.88 -26.58
C TRP A 637 4.89 -19.69 -27.86
N ASP A 638 5.97 -19.41 -28.59
CA ASP A 638 6.30 -20.11 -29.83
C ASP A 638 6.73 -21.56 -29.63
N LEU A 639 7.03 -21.97 -28.39
CA LEU A 639 7.38 -23.35 -28.06
C LEU A 639 6.19 -24.16 -27.56
N ILE A 640 5.12 -23.50 -27.09
CA ILE A 640 3.94 -24.16 -26.54
C ILE A 640 3.21 -24.93 -27.65
N GLY A 641 2.83 -26.19 -27.35
CA GLY A 641 2.12 -27.06 -28.28
C GLY A 641 2.93 -27.51 -29.51
N LYS A 642 4.22 -27.17 -29.59
CA LYS A 642 5.12 -27.66 -30.64
C LYS A 642 5.68 -29.03 -30.27
N SER A 643 5.94 -29.87 -31.28
CA SER A 643 6.66 -31.12 -31.07
C SER A 643 8.08 -30.85 -30.58
N GLU A 644 8.65 -31.84 -29.89
CA GLU A 644 10.02 -31.76 -29.37
C GLU A 644 11.03 -31.42 -30.47
N ASP A 645 10.94 -32.06 -31.64
CA ASP A 645 11.86 -31.78 -32.75
C ASP A 645 11.78 -30.33 -33.24
N VAL A 646 10.59 -29.73 -33.25
CA VAL A 646 10.40 -28.33 -33.64
C VAL A 646 11.00 -27.38 -32.59
N ARG A 647 10.77 -27.66 -31.31
CA ARG A 647 11.38 -26.88 -30.23
C ARG A 647 12.91 -26.97 -30.28
N TRP A 648 13.42 -28.19 -30.43
CA TRP A 648 14.85 -28.44 -30.49
C TRP A 648 15.50 -27.82 -31.72
N ALA A 649 14.89 -27.95 -32.90
CA ALA A 649 15.39 -27.31 -34.12
C ALA A 649 15.42 -25.77 -34.01
N LYS A 650 14.40 -25.18 -33.39
CA LYS A 650 14.34 -23.71 -33.19
C LYS A 650 15.46 -23.23 -32.25
N LEU A 651 15.66 -23.90 -31.12
CA LEU A 651 16.72 -23.55 -30.16
C LEU A 651 18.12 -23.89 -30.69
N GLY A 652 18.30 -25.08 -31.26
CA GLY A 652 19.56 -25.55 -31.82
C GLY A 652 20.01 -24.75 -33.03
N GLY A 653 19.08 -24.32 -33.89
CA GLY A 653 19.36 -23.40 -35.01
C GLY A 653 19.94 -22.07 -34.52
N ALA A 654 19.30 -21.46 -33.51
CA ALA A 654 19.77 -20.22 -32.90
C ALA A 654 21.21 -20.32 -32.33
N LEU A 655 21.57 -21.49 -31.80
CA LEU A 655 22.90 -21.74 -31.24
C LEU A 655 23.97 -22.07 -32.30
N SER A 656 23.56 -22.57 -33.45
CA SER A 656 24.48 -23.04 -34.51
C SER A 656 24.97 -21.91 -35.40
N GLU A 657 24.22 -20.81 -35.47
CA GLU A 657 24.60 -19.58 -36.19
C GLU A 657 25.69 -18.75 -35.47
N LEU A 658 26.10 -19.17 -34.28
CA LEU A 658 27.08 -18.45 -33.44
C LEU A 658 28.50 -18.97 -33.63
#